data_AF-A0A562CH17-F1
#
_entry.id   AF-A0A562CH17-F1
#
_cell.length_a   1.000
_cell.length_b   1.000
_cell.length_c   1.000
_cell.angle_alpha   90.00
_cell.angle_beta   90.00
_cell.angle_gamma   90.00
#
_symmetry.space_group_name_H-M   'P 1'
#
loop_
_entity.id
_entity.type
_entity.pdbx_description
1 polymer ?
#
loop_
_entity_poly.entity_id
_entity_poly.type
_entity_poly.pdbx_seq_one_letter_code
_entity_poly.pdbx_strand_id
1 'polypeptide(L)'
;MAKLSVIIPLRANENIDVIERLCWKAIPEDSQIEVVISDDGSSNARAIKSLCNSRGWRYVRLRTADAPFSLSRARNAGIRAAMGEYLYFEDVDFLHRGDFYQNLLDLLPSFDEAPFNFASIPTLFLTDNASNKLIENITDRKEFDRIFTSYIQRLPFTNPDEPNDLCNSYAIIGSNILLRRDLCFHIGLFDEFFNGWGGEDRDFVFRLLHHNSHLLRPANFSSTKNWKPHRTNAFEGWRSVYRLHGDWLKSLGIYAVHIYHPENAWKEPEIRRLNFEYAERKATEIETGRRKIDPIPFPGKEPLNIFIGRNPVFYNDQIMQALGNVKVADPLQTIPPATFAADVKADNPARVFFQNPYGNEWLREVWALLKDADIPCFCAERGALPWSIYFDKNGFCCESQSYRRELWDKSAPVDAMQYLMRLRQSAEFLEPQGNKPIFDLTNNLDPDKKTVLVLLQSLTDTTTLHFCHPLNNYSEFLDTIREIDYIKKYNILIKNHPLNKIHPIHDVGIQVDEYSLYDLFDISESVITLNSGAGLLALAAGRQVINLGTSFYAQEGLAQSASTIGSILEILESGIAPSQDDVNRFYGYLLNDFYSFASWQYGSRDASDRTKLSIMKEIRFRDIKIDDIRKSVKKKELEKYSLIMDPFSYYFFVSRKKDTRELFTKSDSRISTKANSTKTNPTPLPTAKESGLLTGQILPPAKQINGYQSVSADAAITQSRSIEKIQRSVRFRVYSTLYGAFLTKGQRMRLKEDPIDFFQRARHPASRLGRSIFRKQIEV
;
A
#
# COMPACT_ATOMS: atom_id res chain seq x y z
N MET A 1 21.18 21.14 -15.34
CA MET A 1 20.56 21.57 -14.07
C MET A 1 21.13 20.71 -12.97
N ALA A 2 21.28 21.26 -11.76
CA ALA A 2 21.72 20.46 -10.61
C ALA A 2 20.74 19.30 -10.38
N LYS A 3 21.27 18.10 -10.12
CA LYS A 3 20.48 16.94 -9.72
C LYS A 3 20.41 16.81 -8.20
N LEU A 4 21.50 17.14 -7.51
CA LEU A 4 21.62 17.03 -6.06
C LEU A 4 21.92 18.41 -5.44
N SER A 5 21.15 18.79 -4.42
CA SER A 5 21.46 19.92 -3.56
C SER A 5 21.95 19.44 -2.20
N VAL A 6 23.19 19.78 -1.85
CA VAL A 6 23.73 19.56 -0.52
C VAL A 6 23.34 20.75 0.36
N ILE A 7 22.48 20.52 1.34
CA ILE A 7 22.00 21.55 2.27
C ILE A 7 22.80 21.43 3.57
N ILE A 8 23.56 22.47 3.89
CA ILE A 8 24.34 22.58 5.13
C ILE A 8 23.72 23.66 6.02
N PRO A 9 22.84 23.28 6.97
CA PRO A 9 22.32 24.22 7.95
C PRO A 9 23.36 24.50 9.04
N LEU A 10 23.48 25.75 9.47
CA LEU A 10 24.44 26.13 10.50
C LEU A 10 23.98 27.35 11.31
N ARG A 11 24.64 27.52 12.46
CA ARG A 11 24.75 28.78 13.19
C ARG A 11 26.10 28.82 13.90
N ALA A 12 26.88 29.85 13.64
CA ALA A 12 28.16 30.05 14.30
C ALA A 12 27.98 30.19 15.81
N ASN A 13 28.91 29.62 16.57
CA ASN A 13 28.98 29.70 18.02
C ASN A 13 30.45 29.84 18.46
N GLU A 14 30.69 29.92 19.76
CA GLU A 14 32.05 30.09 20.32
C GLU A 14 32.81 28.76 20.48
N ASN A 15 32.11 27.62 20.37
CA ASN A 15 32.70 26.29 20.59
C ASN A 15 33.44 25.74 19.37
N ILE A 16 33.03 26.12 18.16
CA ILE A 16 33.61 25.63 16.90
C ILE A 16 33.80 26.78 15.89
N ASP A 17 34.91 26.77 15.15
CA ASP A 17 35.07 27.64 14.00
C ASP A 17 34.37 27.05 12.77
N VAL A 18 33.15 27.51 12.53
CA VAL A 18 32.34 27.06 11.38
C VAL A 18 33.02 27.32 10.03
N ILE A 19 33.88 28.34 9.91
CA ILE A 19 34.59 28.63 8.66
C ILE A 19 35.62 27.55 8.40
N GLU A 20 36.38 27.16 9.42
CA GLU A 20 37.34 26.07 9.34
C GLU A 20 36.65 24.76 8.94
N ARG A 21 35.53 24.43 9.59
CA ARG A 21 34.72 23.24 9.27
C ARG A 21 34.24 23.24 7.83
N LEU A 22 33.78 24.38 7.32
CA LEU A 22 33.38 24.52 5.91
C LEU A 22 34.57 24.37 4.95
N CYS A 23 35.77 24.84 5.33
CA CYS A 23 36.98 24.69 4.53
C CYS A 23 37.40 23.23 4.35
N TRP A 24 37.13 22.38 5.34
CA TRP A 24 37.40 20.93 5.32
C TRP A 24 36.50 20.13 4.35
N LYS A 25 35.35 20.69 3.96
CA LYS A 25 34.41 20.05 3.04
C LYS A 25 35.02 19.90 1.65
N ALA A 26 35.17 18.66 1.20
CA ALA A 26 35.65 18.29 -0.14
C ALA A 26 34.47 17.96 -1.06
N ILE A 27 33.56 18.92 -1.25
CA ILE A 27 32.44 18.79 -2.19
C ILE A 27 32.98 19.08 -3.59
N PRO A 28 32.79 18.20 -4.58
CA PRO A 28 33.31 18.41 -5.92
C PRO A 28 32.61 19.59 -6.62
N GLU A 29 33.37 20.33 -7.42
CA GLU A 29 32.83 21.31 -8.37
C GLU A 29 32.25 20.58 -9.59
N ASP A 30 31.04 20.01 -9.43
CA ASP A 30 30.28 19.35 -10.49
C ASP A 30 28.97 20.12 -10.74
N SER A 31 28.66 20.41 -11.99
CA SER A 31 27.38 21.03 -12.41
C SER A 31 26.12 20.26 -11.99
N GLN A 32 26.24 18.98 -11.66
CA GLN A 32 25.15 18.14 -11.13
C GLN A 32 24.93 18.35 -9.62
N ILE A 33 25.87 18.99 -8.92
CA ILE A 33 25.81 19.22 -7.48
C ILE A 33 25.74 20.73 -7.24
N GLU A 34 24.78 21.17 -6.44
CA GLU A 34 24.81 22.50 -5.85
C GLU A 34 24.94 22.40 -4.33
N VAL A 35 25.55 23.42 -3.72
CA VAL A 35 25.68 23.52 -2.26
C VAL A 35 24.89 24.73 -1.79
N VAL A 36 24.05 24.52 -0.79
CA VAL A 36 23.22 25.54 -0.16
C VAL A 36 23.58 25.61 1.32
N ILE A 37 24.29 26.66 1.69
CA ILE A 37 24.55 27.00 3.08
C ILE A 37 23.36 27.78 3.62
N SER A 38 22.71 27.24 4.65
CA SER A 38 21.59 27.89 5.32
C SER A 38 21.98 28.34 6.73
N ASP A 39 22.19 29.64 6.89
CA ASP A 39 22.66 30.27 8.10
C ASP A 39 21.48 30.82 8.94
N ASP A 40 21.26 30.21 10.10
CA ASP A 40 20.23 30.62 11.06
C ASP A 40 20.72 31.74 12.00
N GLY A 41 21.20 32.83 11.42
CA GLY A 41 21.48 34.07 12.14
C GLY A 41 22.87 34.16 12.79
N SER A 42 23.93 33.63 12.15
CA SER A 42 25.31 33.71 12.64
C SER A 42 25.81 35.16 12.78
N SER A 43 26.67 35.39 13.78
CA SER A 43 27.33 36.68 14.05
C SER A 43 28.42 37.00 13.02
N ASN A 44 29.15 35.99 12.55
CA ASN A 44 30.22 36.09 11.55
C ASN A 44 29.74 35.89 10.09
N ALA A 45 28.46 36.12 9.82
CA ALA A 45 27.80 35.90 8.52
C ALA A 45 28.55 36.48 7.29
N ARG A 46 29.26 37.61 7.44
CA ARG A 46 30.05 38.20 6.35
C ARG A 46 31.18 37.29 5.88
N ALA A 47 31.89 36.65 6.82
CA ALA A 47 32.97 35.72 6.50
C ALA A 47 32.42 34.45 5.84
N ILE A 48 31.32 33.91 6.38
CA ILE A 48 30.65 32.71 5.81
C ILE A 48 30.23 33.00 4.37
N LYS A 49 29.57 34.14 4.12
CA LYS A 49 29.17 34.55 2.78
C LYS A 49 30.35 34.69 1.83
N SER A 50 31.48 35.26 2.30
CA SER A 50 32.69 35.40 1.48
C SER A 50 33.26 34.04 1.08
N LEU A 51 33.32 33.08 2.02
CA LEU A 51 33.75 31.72 1.72
C LEU A 51 32.81 31.06 0.70
N CYS A 52 31.49 31.14 0.92
CA CYS A 52 30.50 30.57 0.01
C CYS A 52 30.67 31.12 -1.41
N ASN A 53 30.81 32.46 -1.55
CA ASN A 53 31.04 33.09 -2.84
C ASN A 53 32.30 32.57 -3.53
N SER A 54 33.39 32.38 -2.78
CA SER A 54 34.66 31.87 -3.34
C SER A 54 34.58 30.41 -3.80
N ARG A 55 33.65 29.63 -3.26
CA ARG A 55 33.39 28.23 -3.61
C ARG A 55 32.23 28.05 -4.61
N GLY A 56 31.60 29.14 -5.04
CA GLY A 56 30.38 29.09 -5.86
C GLY A 56 29.15 28.53 -5.14
N TRP A 57 29.16 28.50 -3.81
CA TRP A 57 28.05 27.97 -3.00
C TRP A 57 26.97 29.02 -2.77
N ARG A 58 25.71 28.58 -2.78
CA ARG A 58 24.57 29.44 -2.46
C ARG A 58 24.51 29.68 -0.96
N TYR A 59 24.43 30.94 -0.55
CA TYR A 59 24.32 31.32 0.85
C TYR A 59 22.97 31.98 1.14
N VAL A 60 22.22 31.39 2.07
CA VAL A 60 20.91 31.85 2.54
C VAL A 60 21.03 32.19 4.02
N ARG A 61 20.78 33.45 4.37
CA ARG A 61 20.83 33.92 5.76
C ARG A 61 19.43 34.27 6.27
N LEU A 62 19.09 33.73 7.42
CA LEU A 62 17.88 34.08 8.15
C LEU A 62 18.14 35.24 9.13
N ARG A 63 17.12 36.08 9.33
CA ARG A 63 17.15 37.20 10.29
C ARG A 63 16.68 36.73 11.67
N THR A 64 17.42 35.78 12.24
CA THR A 64 17.03 35.03 13.44
C THR A 64 18.11 35.06 14.54
N ALA A 65 19.02 36.04 14.46
CA ALA A 65 20.08 36.22 15.45
C ALA A 65 19.54 36.39 16.88
N ASP A 66 18.36 37.01 17.03
CA ASP A 66 17.72 37.24 18.33
C ASP A 66 16.78 36.10 18.77
N ALA A 67 16.64 35.04 17.96
CA ALA A 67 15.83 33.86 18.26
C ALA A 67 16.72 32.68 18.66
N PRO A 68 16.20 31.68 19.40
CA PRO A 68 16.89 30.41 19.58
C PRO A 68 17.19 29.74 18.23
N PHE A 69 18.33 29.02 18.17
CA PHE A 69 18.66 28.22 17.00
C PHE A 69 17.55 27.21 16.71
N SER A 70 17.16 27.11 15.44
CA SER A 70 16.22 26.09 14.97
C SER A 70 16.78 25.41 13.72
N LEU A 71 17.12 24.14 13.89
CA LEU A 71 17.59 23.31 12.79
C LEU A 71 16.48 23.09 11.75
N SER A 72 15.22 22.97 12.18
CA SER A 72 14.06 22.90 11.29
C SER A 72 13.98 24.11 10.37
N ARG A 73 14.05 25.32 10.94
CA ARG A 73 13.97 26.58 10.19
C ARG A 73 15.15 26.72 9.21
N ALA A 74 16.36 26.37 9.65
CA ALA A 74 17.53 26.37 8.78
C ALA A 74 17.37 25.38 7.61
N ARG A 75 16.98 24.13 7.87
CA ARG A 75 16.74 23.14 6.80
C ARG A 75 15.66 23.61 5.84
N ASN A 76 14.57 24.15 6.36
CA ASN A 76 13.45 24.69 5.60
C ASN A 76 13.84 25.83 4.67
N ALA A 77 14.72 26.72 5.10
CA ALA A 77 15.27 27.78 4.26
C ALA A 77 16.16 27.21 3.15
N GLY A 78 17.00 26.22 3.48
CA GLY A 78 17.79 25.47 2.50
C GLY A 78 16.94 24.77 1.44
N ILE A 79 15.89 24.04 1.86
CA ILE A 79 14.96 23.31 0.96
C ILE A 79 14.31 24.26 -0.05
N ARG A 80 13.87 25.43 0.42
CA ARG A 80 13.22 26.44 -0.44
C ARG A 80 14.18 27.05 -1.44
N ALA A 81 15.44 27.23 -1.07
CA ALA A 81 16.47 27.82 -1.92
C ALA A 81 17.14 26.82 -2.88
N ALA A 82 17.04 25.53 -2.60
CA ALA A 82 17.54 24.45 -3.44
C ALA A 82 16.76 24.36 -4.76
N MET A 83 17.48 24.02 -5.82
CA MET A 83 17.05 23.81 -7.21
C MET A 83 17.25 22.37 -7.70
N GLY A 84 18.04 21.56 -6.98
CA GLY A 84 18.26 20.15 -7.30
C GLY A 84 17.00 19.30 -7.13
N GLU A 85 16.89 18.25 -7.94
CA GLU A 85 15.78 17.28 -7.88
C GLU A 85 15.82 16.48 -6.56
N TYR A 86 17.02 16.21 -6.04
CA TYR A 86 17.27 15.55 -4.78
C TYR A 86 18.00 16.47 -3.81
N LEU A 87 17.78 16.25 -2.52
CA LEU A 87 18.42 16.97 -1.43
C LEU A 87 19.21 15.99 -0.57
N TYR A 88 20.40 16.39 -0.15
CA TYR A 88 21.15 15.76 0.92
C TYR A 88 21.32 16.73 2.07
N PHE A 89 20.81 16.39 3.26
CA PHE A 89 21.06 17.16 4.47
C PHE A 89 22.40 16.77 5.09
N GLU A 90 23.33 17.72 5.19
CA GLU A 90 24.67 17.50 5.69
C GLU A 90 24.96 18.43 6.87
N ASP A 91 25.39 17.88 8.01
CA ASP A 91 25.91 18.66 9.12
C ASP A 91 27.29 19.23 8.79
N VAL A 92 27.63 20.41 9.31
CA VAL A 92 28.94 21.05 9.09
C VAL A 92 30.09 20.18 9.61
N ASP A 93 29.84 19.31 10.59
CA ASP A 93 30.84 18.40 11.18
C ASP A 93 30.93 17.03 10.49
N PHE A 94 30.15 16.77 9.44
CA PHE A 94 30.37 15.56 8.64
C PHE A 94 31.57 15.66 7.72
N LEU A 95 32.34 14.59 7.59
CA LEU A 95 33.34 14.44 6.54
C LEU A 95 33.08 13.14 5.77
N HIS A 96 33.51 13.16 4.50
CA HIS A 96 33.20 12.12 3.54
C HIS A 96 34.46 11.68 2.77
N ARG A 97 34.47 10.40 2.40
CA ARG A 97 35.43 9.85 1.43
C ARG A 97 35.27 10.55 0.07
N GLY A 98 36.35 10.64 -0.71
CA GLY A 98 36.39 11.40 -1.97
C GLY A 98 35.35 11.00 -3.03
N ASP A 99 34.82 9.78 -2.99
CA ASP A 99 33.83 9.25 -3.93
C ASP A 99 32.37 9.37 -3.43
N PHE A 100 32.14 9.92 -2.24
CA PHE A 100 30.83 9.93 -1.58
C PHE A 100 29.73 10.58 -2.42
N TYR A 101 29.94 11.81 -2.90
CA TYR A 101 28.92 12.52 -3.67
C TYR A 101 28.63 11.87 -5.02
N GLN A 102 29.64 11.28 -5.65
CA GLN A 102 29.45 10.50 -6.88
C GLN A 102 28.59 9.26 -6.60
N ASN A 103 28.87 8.53 -5.51
CA ASN A 103 28.06 7.39 -5.10
C ASN A 103 26.60 7.80 -4.80
N LEU A 104 26.36 9.01 -4.27
CA LEU A 104 25.00 9.53 -4.10
C LEU A 104 24.31 9.81 -5.44
N LEU A 105 25.01 10.44 -6.40
CA LEU A 105 24.50 10.69 -7.75
C LEU A 105 24.12 9.38 -8.47
N ASP A 106 24.97 8.36 -8.35
CA ASP A 106 24.76 7.04 -8.94
C ASP A 106 23.59 6.29 -8.28
N LEU A 107 23.32 6.59 -7.00
CA LEU A 107 22.19 6.02 -6.25
C LEU A 107 20.84 6.62 -6.66
N LEU A 108 20.77 7.88 -7.10
CA LEU A 108 19.51 8.60 -7.30
C LEU A 108 18.47 7.84 -8.16
N PRO A 109 18.84 7.23 -9.31
CA PRO A 109 17.89 6.46 -10.13
C PRO A 109 17.27 5.26 -9.39
N SER A 110 17.95 4.73 -8.37
CA SER A 110 17.45 3.58 -7.60
C SER A 110 16.19 3.91 -6.79
N PHE A 111 15.89 5.19 -6.52
CA PHE A 111 14.66 5.60 -5.82
C PHE A 111 13.37 5.31 -6.60
N ASP A 112 13.46 5.14 -7.92
CA ASP A 112 12.32 4.79 -8.77
C ASP A 112 11.95 3.30 -8.68
N GLU A 113 12.88 2.45 -8.25
CA GLU A 113 12.70 0.99 -8.17
C GLU A 113 12.69 0.47 -6.72
N ALA A 114 13.50 1.06 -5.84
CA ALA A 114 13.59 0.66 -4.44
C ALA A 114 12.28 0.97 -3.69
N PRO A 115 11.91 0.22 -2.65
CA PRO A 115 10.71 0.51 -1.84
C PRO A 115 10.81 1.83 -1.07
N PHE A 116 11.98 2.46 -1.02
CA PHE A 116 12.25 3.65 -0.23
C PHE A 116 12.01 4.94 -1.02
N ASN A 117 11.57 5.99 -0.32
CA ASN A 117 11.40 7.36 -0.85
C ASN A 117 12.48 8.33 -0.31
N PHE A 118 13.31 7.86 0.62
CA PHE A 118 14.50 8.54 1.14
C PHE A 118 15.53 7.51 1.60
N ALA A 119 16.77 7.95 1.84
CA ALA A 119 17.86 7.17 2.39
C ALA A 119 18.44 7.88 3.62
N SER A 120 19.03 7.14 4.55
CA SER A 120 19.79 7.70 5.67
C SER A 120 21.21 7.17 5.63
N ILE A 121 22.18 8.06 5.88
CA ILE A 121 23.60 7.72 5.76
C ILE A 121 24.11 7.22 7.13
N PRO A 122 24.57 5.95 7.24
CA PRO A 122 25.19 5.45 8.45
C PRO A 122 26.41 6.28 8.85
N THR A 123 26.52 6.58 10.14
CA THR A 123 27.45 7.59 10.65
C THR A 123 28.23 7.08 11.85
N LEU A 124 29.56 7.28 11.81
CA LEU A 124 30.44 7.08 12.96
C LEU A 124 30.71 8.44 13.60
N PHE A 125 30.31 8.62 14.86
CA PHE A 125 30.68 9.80 15.64
C PHE A 125 32.04 9.56 16.26
N LEU A 126 33.09 10.09 15.64
CA LEU A 126 34.47 9.79 15.96
C LEU A 126 34.86 10.25 17.37
N THR A 127 35.86 9.57 17.95
CA THR A 127 36.57 10.10 19.11
C THR A 127 37.38 11.34 18.72
N ASP A 128 37.82 12.12 19.70
CA ASP A 128 38.71 13.26 19.45
C ASP A 128 40.01 12.83 18.73
N ASN A 129 40.66 11.79 19.24
CA ASN A 129 41.88 11.24 18.62
C ASN A 129 41.67 10.74 17.17
N ALA A 130 40.57 10.02 16.90
CA ALA A 130 40.26 9.59 15.54
C ALA A 130 39.90 10.77 14.62
N SER A 131 39.29 11.82 15.17
CA SER A 131 38.98 13.04 14.42
C SER A 131 40.25 13.77 14.02
N ASN A 132 41.17 14.01 14.96
CA ASN A 132 42.42 14.71 14.71
C ASN A 132 43.28 13.98 13.67
N LYS A 133 43.42 12.66 13.80
CA LYS A 133 44.14 11.83 12.83
C LYS A 133 43.57 11.96 11.40
N LEU A 134 42.26 12.08 11.27
CA LEU A 134 41.61 12.24 9.97
C LEU A 134 41.78 13.67 9.42
N ILE A 135 41.60 14.68 10.27
CA ILE A 135 41.67 16.12 9.91
C ILE A 135 43.10 16.53 9.52
N GLU A 136 44.13 15.99 10.18
CA GLU A 136 45.54 16.22 9.83
C GLU A 136 45.87 15.86 8.37
N ASN A 137 45.07 14.97 7.77
CA ASN A 137 45.25 14.50 6.39
C ASN A 137 44.23 15.11 5.42
N ILE A 138 43.48 16.15 5.81
CA ILE A 138 42.42 16.73 4.97
C ILE A 138 42.91 17.21 3.59
N THR A 139 44.18 17.65 3.52
CA THR A 139 44.84 18.08 2.28
C THR A 139 45.44 16.92 1.48
N ASP A 140 45.86 15.83 2.14
CA ASP A 140 46.26 14.59 1.47
C ASP A 140 45.06 13.66 1.32
N ARG A 141 44.29 13.90 0.26
CA ARG A 141 43.05 13.16 0.00
C ARG A 141 43.24 11.64 -0.12
N LYS A 142 44.39 11.17 -0.60
CA LYS A 142 44.65 9.72 -0.71
C LYS A 142 44.79 9.10 0.67
N GLU A 143 45.56 9.74 1.55
CA GLU A 143 45.74 9.28 2.92
C GLU A 143 44.45 9.43 3.74
N PHE A 144 43.73 10.54 3.58
CA PHE A 144 42.40 10.74 4.15
C PHE A 144 41.45 9.57 3.82
N ASP A 145 41.33 9.23 2.53
CA ASP A 145 40.44 8.17 2.08
C ASP A 145 40.90 6.78 2.58
N ARG A 146 42.21 6.56 2.70
CA ARG A 146 42.78 5.35 3.31
C ARG A 146 42.42 5.23 4.79
N ILE A 147 42.58 6.31 5.57
CA ILE A 147 42.22 6.36 6.99
C ILE A 147 40.72 6.17 7.16
N PHE A 148 39.89 6.91 6.41
CA PHE A 148 38.44 6.77 6.41
C PHE A 148 38.02 5.33 6.13
N THR A 149 38.59 4.72 5.08
CA THR A 149 38.30 3.32 4.73
C THR A 149 38.70 2.37 5.86
N SER A 150 39.84 2.60 6.52
CA SER A 150 40.26 1.81 7.67
C SER A 150 39.28 1.91 8.85
N TYR A 151 38.65 3.07 9.07
CA TYR A 151 37.63 3.25 10.10
C TYR A 151 36.39 2.40 9.82
N ILE A 152 35.91 2.42 8.57
CA ILE A 152 34.76 1.60 8.17
C ILE A 152 35.07 0.10 8.24
N GLN A 153 36.27 -0.32 7.84
CA GLN A 153 36.70 -1.73 7.92
C GLN A 153 36.84 -2.24 9.36
N ARG A 154 37.21 -1.36 10.31
CA ARG A 154 37.32 -1.70 11.73
C ARG A 154 35.97 -1.74 12.45
N LEU A 155 34.98 -1.01 11.96
CA LEU A 155 33.67 -0.86 12.61
C LEU A 155 32.98 -2.21 12.94
N PRO A 156 32.92 -3.22 12.05
CA PRO A 156 32.31 -4.52 12.36
C PRO A 156 32.95 -5.27 13.53
N PHE A 157 34.22 -4.96 13.84
CA PHE A 157 35.01 -5.59 14.90
C PHE A 157 35.12 -4.70 16.14
N THR A 158 34.52 -3.51 16.11
CA THR A 158 34.50 -2.56 17.21
C THR A 158 33.15 -2.64 17.90
N ASN A 159 33.13 -2.57 19.23
CA ASN A 159 31.88 -2.38 19.96
C ASN A 159 31.62 -0.87 20.11
N PRO A 160 30.76 -0.25 19.28
CA PRO A 160 30.56 1.20 19.30
C PRO A 160 29.71 1.68 20.50
N ASP A 161 29.30 0.77 21.38
CA ASP A 161 28.50 1.06 22.57
C ASP A 161 29.34 1.15 23.85
N GLU A 162 30.63 0.81 23.76
CA GLU A 162 31.61 0.86 24.85
C GLU A 162 32.74 1.83 24.48
N PRO A 163 33.48 2.39 25.46
CA PRO A 163 34.66 3.19 25.18
C PRO A 163 35.64 2.44 24.26
N ASN A 164 36.02 3.10 23.17
CA ASN A 164 36.94 2.57 22.17
C ASN A 164 37.70 3.74 21.52
N ASP A 165 38.73 3.46 20.72
CA ASP A 165 39.57 4.48 20.10
C ASP A 165 38.98 5.08 18.81
N LEU A 166 37.96 4.44 18.23
CA LEU A 166 37.42 4.77 16.91
C LEU A 166 36.27 5.77 16.96
N CYS A 167 35.20 5.47 17.71
CA CYS A 167 33.99 6.28 17.75
C CYS A 167 33.32 6.29 19.12
N ASN A 168 32.79 7.45 19.51
CA ASN A 168 31.96 7.64 20.70
C ASN A 168 30.57 7.03 20.53
N SER A 169 30.06 6.97 19.30
CA SER A 169 28.83 6.25 18.98
C SER A 169 28.73 5.91 17.49
N TYR A 170 27.90 4.92 17.18
CA TYR A 170 27.53 4.57 15.82
C TYR A 170 26.03 4.74 15.63
N ALA A 171 25.65 5.50 14.61
CA ALA A 171 24.26 5.70 14.21
C ALA A 171 24.05 5.09 12.82
N ILE A 172 23.36 3.94 12.76
CA ILE A 172 22.93 3.36 11.47
C ILE A 172 21.94 4.28 10.74
N ILE A 173 21.21 5.11 11.48
CA ILE A 173 20.22 6.09 10.99
C ILE A 173 20.39 7.39 11.75
N GLY A 174 20.12 8.52 11.09
CA GLY A 174 20.40 9.84 11.67
C GLY A 174 19.73 10.99 10.91
N SER A 175 20.28 12.19 11.09
CA SER A 175 19.73 13.43 10.51
C SER A 175 20.26 13.73 9.10
N ASN A 176 21.17 12.90 8.59
CA ASN A 176 21.73 12.98 7.24
C ASN A 176 20.92 12.13 6.26
N ILE A 177 19.94 12.78 5.65
CA ILE A 177 18.93 12.15 4.82
C ILE A 177 19.11 12.61 3.38
N LEU A 178 19.06 11.66 2.45
CA LEU A 178 19.00 11.87 1.00
C LEU A 178 17.57 11.57 0.51
N LEU A 179 16.94 12.50 -0.19
CA LEU A 179 15.55 12.34 -0.65
C LEU A 179 15.22 13.26 -1.83
N ARG A 180 14.10 13.02 -2.51
CA ARG A 180 13.59 13.94 -3.52
C ARG A 180 13.12 15.25 -2.90
N ARG A 181 13.40 16.37 -3.55
CA ARG A 181 13.07 17.71 -3.05
C ARG A 181 11.56 17.91 -2.89
N ASP A 182 10.78 17.48 -3.86
CA ASP A 182 9.31 17.61 -3.85
C ASP A 182 8.66 16.88 -2.66
N LEU A 183 9.20 15.71 -2.30
CA LEU A 183 8.70 14.93 -1.17
C LEU A 183 8.74 15.72 0.14
N CYS A 184 9.77 16.56 0.36
CA CYS A 184 9.83 17.45 1.52
C CYS A 184 8.59 18.35 1.61
N PHE A 185 8.15 18.89 0.48
CA PHE A 185 6.97 19.75 0.39
C PHE A 185 5.68 18.95 0.50
N HIS A 186 5.60 17.77 -0.12
CA HIS A 186 4.43 16.86 -0.03
C HIS A 186 4.13 16.43 1.41
N ILE A 187 5.16 16.30 2.26
CA ILE A 187 4.96 15.96 3.67
C ILE A 187 4.86 17.17 4.59
N GLY A 188 5.00 18.40 4.10
CA GLY A 188 4.85 19.63 4.89
C GLY A 188 6.12 20.15 5.57
N LEU A 189 7.30 19.87 4.97
CA LEU A 189 8.63 20.34 5.39
C LEU A 189 9.01 19.95 6.83
N PHE A 190 10.08 20.49 7.41
CA PHE A 190 10.32 20.32 8.85
C PHE A 190 9.37 21.19 9.65
N ASP A 191 8.94 20.71 10.81
CA ASP A 191 8.10 21.48 11.72
C ASP A 191 8.97 22.48 12.50
N GLU A 192 8.70 23.77 12.34
CA GLU A 192 9.47 24.85 12.96
C GLU A 192 9.09 25.12 14.42
N PHE A 193 8.06 24.44 14.96
CA PHE A 193 7.76 24.47 16.40
C PHE A 193 8.84 23.76 17.24
N PHE A 194 9.63 22.87 16.63
CA PHE A 194 10.82 22.32 17.26
C PHE A 194 11.88 23.42 17.41
N ASN A 195 11.98 23.94 18.64
CA ASN A 195 12.99 24.91 19.04
C ASN A 195 14.16 24.19 19.73
N GLY A 196 15.37 24.73 19.59
CA GLY A 196 16.57 24.09 20.12
C GLY A 196 16.94 22.81 19.36
N TRP A 197 17.38 21.78 20.08
CA TRP A 197 17.92 20.55 19.48
C TRP A 197 17.08 19.32 19.78
N GLY A 198 16.81 18.53 18.73
CA GLY A 198 16.27 17.17 18.78
C GLY A 198 14.75 17.09 18.60
N GLY A 199 14.30 15.96 18.02
CA GLY A 199 12.88 15.61 17.88
C GLY A 199 12.30 15.97 16.52
N GLU A 200 12.87 16.96 15.84
CA GLU A 200 12.44 17.42 14.53
C GLU A 200 12.69 16.37 13.44
N ASP A 201 13.80 15.65 13.54
CA ASP A 201 14.18 14.54 12.67
C ASP A 201 13.21 13.36 12.84
N ARG A 202 12.80 13.07 14.07
CA ARG A 202 11.83 12.01 14.38
C ARG A 202 10.47 12.29 13.75
N ASP A 203 9.96 13.51 13.89
CA ASP A 203 8.69 13.92 13.27
C ASP A 203 8.77 13.86 11.74
N PHE A 204 9.84 14.42 11.16
CA PHE A 204 10.04 14.45 9.71
C PHE A 204 10.14 13.04 9.12
N VAL A 205 10.99 12.18 9.70
CA VAL A 205 11.15 10.79 9.25
C VAL A 205 9.87 9.97 9.45
N PHE A 206 9.16 10.15 10.56
CA PHE A 206 7.88 9.46 10.75
C PHE A 206 6.90 9.81 9.62
N ARG A 207 6.79 11.09 9.24
CA ARG A 207 5.96 11.52 8.11
C ARG A 207 6.43 10.93 6.78
N LEU A 208 7.74 10.89 6.51
CA LEU A 208 8.29 10.24 5.30
C LEU A 208 7.92 8.76 5.21
N LEU A 209 8.05 8.01 6.31
CA LEU A 209 7.72 6.60 6.37
C LEU A 209 6.21 6.37 6.27
N HIS A 210 5.41 7.18 6.95
CA HIS A 210 3.95 7.08 6.93
C HIS A 210 3.36 7.46 5.56
N HIS A 211 4.00 8.35 4.82
CA HIS A 211 3.58 8.73 3.46
C HIS A 211 3.88 7.63 2.42
N ASN A 212 4.84 6.74 2.69
CA ASN A 212 5.23 5.68 1.77
C ASN A 212 4.31 4.45 1.89
N SER A 213 3.62 4.10 0.80
CA SER A 213 2.72 2.96 0.70
C SER A 213 3.42 1.62 0.36
N HIS A 214 4.71 1.64 0.02
CA HIS A 214 5.48 0.47 -0.42
C HIS A 214 6.25 -0.21 0.72
N LEU A 215 6.19 0.34 1.93
CA LEU A 215 6.86 -0.20 3.10
C LEU A 215 6.00 -1.26 3.80
N LEU A 216 6.67 -2.30 4.33
CA LEU A 216 6.06 -3.21 5.29
C LEU A 216 5.94 -2.51 6.64
N ARG A 217 4.71 -2.32 7.13
CA ARG A 217 4.46 -1.67 8.43
C ARG A 217 4.36 -2.69 9.57
N PRO A 218 5.15 -2.55 10.65
CA PRO A 218 4.99 -3.36 11.85
C PRO A 218 3.72 -2.99 12.63
N ALA A 219 3.30 -3.87 13.55
CA ALA A 219 2.25 -3.53 14.51
C ALA A 219 2.67 -2.34 15.40
N ASN A 220 1.69 -1.53 15.81
CA ASN A 220 1.91 -0.30 16.61
C ASN A 220 2.93 0.63 15.94
N PHE A 221 2.75 0.92 14.65
CA PHE A 221 3.72 1.63 13.82
C PHE A 221 4.11 3.00 14.40
N SER A 222 3.17 3.76 14.96
CA SER A 222 3.43 5.06 15.59
C SER A 222 4.30 5.02 16.85
N SER A 223 4.52 3.85 17.45
CA SER A 223 5.29 3.73 18.69
C SER A 223 6.77 4.06 18.49
N THR A 224 7.31 4.91 19.38
CA THR A 224 8.73 5.27 19.35
C THR A 224 9.52 4.36 20.28
N LYS A 225 10.11 3.31 19.72
CA LYS A 225 10.96 2.39 20.49
C LYS A 225 12.33 3.02 20.76
N ASN A 226 12.67 3.25 22.03
CA ASN A 226 13.92 3.92 22.44
C ASN A 226 15.19 3.04 22.36
N TRP A 227 15.17 1.99 21.54
CA TRP A 227 16.31 1.11 21.34
C TRP A 227 17.37 1.76 20.46
N LYS A 228 18.62 1.28 20.61
CA LYS A 228 19.71 1.56 19.67
C LYS A 228 19.40 0.88 18.33
N PRO A 229 19.16 1.61 17.23
CA PRO A 229 18.67 1.01 15.99
C PRO A 229 19.61 -0.05 15.40
N HIS A 230 20.93 0.13 15.51
CA HIS A 230 21.93 -0.83 15.04
C HIS A 230 21.97 -2.16 15.81
N ARG A 231 21.33 -2.22 16.99
CA ARG A 231 21.20 -3.44 17.81
C ARG A 231 19.83 -4.08 17.73
N THR A 232 18.86 -3.40 17.11
CA THR A 232 17.47 -3.87 17.12
C THR A 232 17.34 -5.12 16.28
N ASN A 233 16.56 -6.10 16.71
CA ASN A 233 16.19 -7.28 15.91
C ASN A 233 14.68 -7.57 15.94
N ALA A 234 13.92 -6.70 16.62
CA ALA A 234 12.46 -6.73 16.66
C ALA A 234 11.89 -5.78 15.60
N PHE A 235 10.91 -6.27 14.83
CA PHE A 235 10.22 -5.48 13.82
C PHE A 235 8.98 -4.83 14.43
N GLU A 236 9.20 -3.80 15.26
CA GLU A 236 8.16 -3.06 15.98
C GLU A 236 8.42 -1.55 15.94
N GLY A 237 7.35 -0.76 15.83
CA GLY A 237 7.43 0.70 15.75
C GLY A 237 8.17 1.21 14.51
N TRP A 238 8.02 2.50 14.23
CA TRP A 238 8.54 3.11 13.00
C TRP A 238 10.07 3.07 12.89
N ARG A 239 10.80 3.05 14.02
CA ARG A 239 12.28 3.01 14.04
C ARG A 239 12.85 1.70 13.49
N SER A 240 12.11 0.60 13.56
CA SER A 240 12.53 -0.68 12.95
C SER A 240 12.51 -0.60 11.42
N VAL A 241 11.52 0.10 10.85
CA VAL A 241 11.45 0.39 9.41
C VAL A 241 12.51 1.42 9.03
N TYR A 242 12.66 2.49 9.82
CA TYR A 242 13.66 3.52 9.55
C TYR A 242 15.08 2.94 9.41
N ARG A 243 15.44 2.02 10.31
CA ARG A 243 16.73 1.33 10.28
C ARG A 243 17.07 0.74 8.89
N LEU A 244 16.09 0.18 8.18
CA LEU A 244 16.29 -0.41 6.86
C LEU A 244 16.86 0.58 5.84
N HIS A 245 16.51 1.86 5.96
CA HIS A 245 17.05 2.91 5.09
C HIS A 245 18.54 3.13 5.33
N GLY A 246 19.01 2.96 6.57
CA GLY A 246 20.43 2.98 6.90
C GLY A 246 21.15 1.70 6.49
N ASP A 247 20.54 0.53 6.74
CA ASP A 247 21.11 -0.76 6.33
C ASP A 247 21.27 -0.86 4.80
N TRP A 248 20.39 -0.21 4.03
CA TRP A 248 20.55 -0.09 2.58
C TRP A 248 21.86 0.59 2.21
N LEU A 249 22.12 1.78 2.74
CA LEU A 249 23.30 2.59 2.40
C LEU A 249 24.58 1.96 2.96
N LYS A 250 24.47 1.34 4.14
CA LYS A 250 25.52 0.50 4.74
C LYS A 250 25.95 -0.62 3.78
N SER A 251 24.99 -1.31 3.16
CA SER A 251 25.28 -2.42 2.24
C SER A 251 25.99 -1.98 0.97
N LEU A 252 25.87 -0.70 0.60
CA LEU A 252 26.56 -0.06 -0.52
C LEU A 252 27.92 0.53 -0.13
N GLY A 253 28.33 0.43 1.15
CA GLY A 253 29.59 1.02 1.62
C GLY A 253 29.56 2.55 1.73
N ILE A 254 28.37 3.16 1.70
CA ILE A 254 28.20 4.62 1.80
C ILE A 254 28.05 4.99 3.28
N TYR A 255 29.04 5.71 3.82
CA TYR A 255 29.10 6.13 5.21
C TYR A 255 29.48 7.61 5.32
N ALA A 256 29.16 8.20 6.46
CA ALA A 256 29.70 9.47 6.91
C ALA A 256 30.50 9.27 8.21
N VAL A 257 31.44 10.18 8.47
CA VAL A 257 32.01 10.33 9.81
C VAL A 257 31.65 11.71 10.34
N HIS A 258 31.28 11.77 11.60
CA HIS A 258 31.06 13.01 12.31
C HIS A 258 32.27 13.24 13.19
N ILE A 259 33.02 14.30 12.93
CA ILE A 259 34.20 14.64 13.71
C ILE A 259 33.78 15.14 15.10
N TYR A 260 34.70 15.00 16.05
CA TYR A 260 34.48 15.42 17.42
C TYR A 260 34.32 16.95 17.51
N HIS A 261 33.40 17.37 18.38
CA HIS A 261 33.28 18.73 18.85
C HIS A 261 32.71 18.73 20.29
N PRO A 262 32.98 19.77 21.10
CA PRO A 262 32.37 19.95 22.41
C PRO A 262 30.84 20.10 22.34
N GLU A 263 30.11 19.74 23.39
CA GLU A 263 28.65 19.91 23.38
C GLU A 263 28.25 21.38 23.26
N ASN A 264 27.27 21.66 22.39
CA ASN A 264 26.74 23.00 22.19
C ASN A 264 25.69 23.35 23.25
N ALA A 265 25.70 24.60 23.74
CA ALA A 265 24.81 25.08 24.80
C ALA A 265 23.30 24.94 24.47
N TRP A 266 22.93 24.92 23.19
CA TRP A 266 21.54 24.73 22.75
C TRP A 266 21.03 23.27 22.85
N LYS A 267 21.86 22.32 23.33
CA LYS A 267 21.44 20.94 23.64
C LYS A 267 20.88 20.83 25.07
N GLU A 268 19.91 21.67 25.41
CA GLU A 268 19.29 21.66 26.73
C GLU A 268 18.49 20.36 26.95
N PRO A 269 18.77 19.58 28.01
CA PRO A 269 18.14 18.27 28.21
C PRO A 269 16.61 18.31 28.31
N GLU A 270 16.06 19.34 28.94
CA GLU A 270 14.61 19.48 29.14
C GLU A 270 13.88 19.85 27.85
N ILE A 271 14.41 20.79 27.06
CA ILE A 271 13.90 21.10 25.72
C ILE A 271 13.91 19.84 24.85
N ARG A 272 15.00 19.08 24.87
CA ARG A 272 15.11 17.82 24.13
C ARG A 272 14.04 16.80 24.56
N ARG A 273 13.78 16.66 25.86
CA ARG A 273 12.74 15.78 26.40
C ARG A 273 11.35 16.18 25.87
N LEU A 274 11.00 17.47 25.99
CA LEU A 274 9.73 18.02 25.52
C LEU A 274 9.56 17.84 24.01
N ASN A 275 10.61 18.08 23.22
CA ASN A 275 10.57 17.85 21.78
C ASN A 275 10.36 16.37 21.44
N PHE A 276 11.00 15.44 22.16
CA PHE A 276 10.79 14.01 21.93
C PHE A 276 9.35 13.57 22.25
N GLU A 277 8.78 14.06 23.35
CA GLU A 277 7.37 13.83 23.70
C GLU A 277 6.43 14.43 22.66
N TYR A 278 6.76 15.62 22.15
CA TYR A 278 5.98 16.26 21.09
C TYR A 278 5.98 15.43 19.80
N ALA A 279 7.14 14.95 19.36
CA ALA A 279 7.26 14.10 18.17
C ALA A 279 6.49 12.78 18.33
N GLU A 280 6.56 12.13 19.49
CA GLU A 280 5.84 10.88 19.77
C GLU A 280 4.31 11.08 19.77
N ARG A 281 3.84 12.18 20.38
CA ARG A 281 2.44 12.57 20.32
C ARG A 281 1.99 12.80 18.88
N LYS A 282 2.76 13.55 18.08
CA LYS A 282 2.44 13.80 16.67
C LYS A 282 2.36 12.50 15.86
N ALA A 283 3.32 11.59 16.04
CA ALA A 283 3.29 10.29 15.36
C ALA A 283 2.00 9.51 15.66
N THR A 284 1.56 9.53 16.92
CA THR A 284 0.29 8.91 17.34
C THR A 284 -0.93 9.63 16.76
N GLU A 285 -0.94 10.96 16.76
CA GLU A 285 -2.03 11.75 16.17
C GLU A 285 -2.16 11.53 14.66
N ILE A 286 -1.03 11.42 13.95
CA ILE A 286 -1.00 11.14 12.50
C ILE A 286 -1.53 9.74 12.20
N GLU A 287 -1.03 8.71 12.91
CA GLU A 287 -1.48 7.33 12.72
C GLU A 287 -2.98 7.15 13.02
N THR A 288 -3.49 7.88 14.02
CA THR A 288 -4.92 7.86 14.38
C THR A 288 -5.79 8.77 13.51
N GLY A 289 -5.20 9.53 12.58
CA GLY A 289 -5.90 10.49 11.73
C GLY A 289 -6.36 11.78 12.42
N ARG A 290 -6.03 11.97 13.71
CA ARG A 290 -6.31 13.21 14.46
C ARG A 290 -5.47 14.39 14.01
N ARG A 291 -4.30 14.12 13.42
CA ARG A 291 -3.45 15.10 12.76
C ARG A 291 -3.24 14.68 11.31
N LYS A 292 -3.42 15.63 10.41
CA LYS A 292 -3.19 15.44 8.97
C LYS A 292 -1.77 15.86 8.62
N ILE A 293 -1.23 15.27 7.55
CA ILE A 293 0.01 15.72 6.91
C ILE A 293 -0.40 16.67 5.80
N ASP A 294 0.14 17.88 5.78
CA ASP A 294 -0.29 18.91 4.84
C ASP A 294 0.81 19.19 3.81
N PRO A 295 0.57 18.89 2.52
CA PRO A 295 1.43 19.35 1.45
C PRO A 295 1.52 20.88 1.46
N ILE A 296 2.74 21.39 1.35
CA ILE A 296 3.01 22.82 1.21
C ILE A 296 3.37 23.09 -0.26
N PRO A 297 2.72 24.04 -0.94
CA PRO A 297 3.06 24.39 -2.31
C PRO A 297 4.52 24.81 -2.49
N PHE A 298 5.10 24.47 -3.63
CA PHE A 298 6.46 24.88 -3.97
C PHE A 298 6.53 26.41 -4.16
N PRO A 299 7.63 27.05 -3.75
CA PRO A 299 7.90 28.42 -4.16
C PRO A 299 8.31 28.40 -5.64
N GLY A 300 7.54 29.03 -6.53
CA GLY A 300 7.92 29.12 -7.94
C GLY A 300 6.76 29.31 -8.92
N LYS A 301 7.00 28.88 -10.17
CA LYS A 301 6.05 28.96 -11.30
C LYS A 301 5.45 27.60 -11.67
N GLU A 302 5.79 26.55 -10.93
CA GLU A 302 5.32 25.20 -11.17
C GLU A 302 3.79 25.15 -11.03
N PRO A 303 3.08 24.50 -11.97
CA PRO A 303 1.62 24.45 -11.98
C PRO A 303 1.05 23.91 -10.67
N LEU A 304 0.25 24.70 -9.96
CA LEU A 304 -0.38 24.29 -8.71
C LEU A 304 -1.54 23.33 -8.97
N ASN A 305 -1.54 22.19 -8.29
CA ASN A 305 -2.62 21.21 -8.33
C ASN A 305 -3.32 21.19 -6.96
N ILE A 306 -4.65 21.33 -6.95
CA ILE A 306 -5.43 21.37 -5.71
C ILE A 306 -6.22 20.08 -5.56
N PHE A 307 -6.12 19.45 -4.41
CA PHE A 307 -6.90 18.27 -4.03
C PHE A 307 -8.05 18.69 -3.13
N ILE A 308 -9.29 18.45 -3.57
CA ILE A 308 -10.47 18.66 -2.75
C ILE A 308 -10.64 17.45 -1.83
N GLY A 309 -10.11 17.59 -0.61
CA GLY A 309 -10.03 16.53 0.38
C GLY A 309 -8.82 15.61 0.22
N ARG A 310 -8.88 14.43 0.84
CA ARG A 310 -7.74 13.51 1.03
C ARG A 310 -8.06 12.10 0.57
N ASN A 311 -8.79 11.98 -0.53
CA ASN A 311 -9.09 10.67 -1.04
C ASN A 311 -7.78 9.97 -1.49
N PRO A 312 -7.54 8.69 -1.11
CA PRO A 312 -6.30 7.98 -1.43
C PRO A 312 -6.03 7.81 -2.93
N VAL A 313 -7.00 8.05 -3.81
CA VAL A 313 -6.82 8.01 -5.27
C VAL A 313 -5.85 9.09 -5.73
N PHE A 314 -5.92 10.31 -5.16
CA PHE A 314 -5.03 11.41 -5.52
C PHE A 314 -4.16 11.90 -4.35
N TYR A 315 -4.61 11.77 -3.11
CA TYR A 315 -3.78 11.99 -1.92
C TYR A 315 -2.85 10.79 -1.71
N ASN A 316 -1.88 10.67 -2.60
CA ASN A 316 -0.99 9.53 -2.77
C ASN A 316 0.40 9.99 -3.22
N ASP A 317 1.47 9.44 -2.65
CA ASP A 317 2.87 9.77 -2.97
C ASP A 317 3.15 9.72 -4.48
N GLN A 318 2.72 8.67 -5.16
CA GLN A 318 3.00 8.47 -6.59
C GLN A 318 2.29 9.50 -7.47
N ILE A 319 1.08 9.92 -7.07
CA ILE A 319 0.31 10.95 -7.76
C ILE A 319 0.90 12.34 -7.49
N MET A 320 1.25 12.65 -6.23
CA MET A 320 1.91 13.90 -5.89
C MET A 320 3.26 14.04 -6.60
N GLN A 321 4.04 12.95 -6.69
CA GLN A 321 5.26 12.89 -7.47
C GLN A 321 5.02 13.08 -8.98
N ALA A 322 3.89 12.61 -9.52
CA ALA A 322 3.55 12.81 -10.93
C ALA A 322 3.13 14.26 -11.24
N LEU A 323 2.44 14.90 -10.29
CA LEU A 323 1.91 16.26 -10.44
C LEU A 323 2.90 17.37 -10.03
N GLY A 324 3.82 17.07 -9.11
CA GLY A 324 4.73 18.06 -8.54
C GLY A 324 4.03 18.93 -7.50
N ASN A 325 3.69 20.17 -7.85
CA ASN A 325 3.24 21.18 -6.90
C ASN A 325 1.79 20.93 -6.46
N VAL A 326 1.56 20.67 -5.17
CA VAL A 326 0.26 20.21 -4.63
C VAL A 326 -0.16 21.01 -3.40
N LYS A 327 -1.45 21.31 -3.31
CA LYS A 327 -2.16 21.83 -2.12
C LYS A 327 -3.38 20.95 -1.82
N VAL A 328 -3.71 20.79 -0.55
CA VAL A 328 -4.98 20.17 -0.13
C VAL A 328 -5.94 21.24 0.37
N ALA A 329 -7.17 21.23 -0.14
CA ALA A 329 -8.28 22.00 0.37
C ALA A 329 -9.33 21.03 0.92
N ASP A 330 -9.38 20.87 2.25
CA ASP A 330 -10.36 20.00 2.89
C ASP A 330 -11.77 20.61 2.75
N PRO A 331 -12.80 19.85 2.30
CA PRO A 331 -14.17 20.34 2.21
C PRO A 331 -14.71 20.81 3.57
N LEU A 332 -15.32 21.99 3.60
CA LEU A 332 -15.91 22.60 4.80
C LEU A 332 -17.38 22.93 4.55
N GLN A 333 -18.28 21.96 4.78
CA GLN A 333 -19.71 22.15 4.53
C GLN A 333 -20.38 23.21 5.44
N THR A 334 -19.66 23.71 6.44
CA THR A 334 -20.11 24.81 7.31
C THR A 334 -20.00 26.18 6.65
N ILE A 335 -19.28 26.31 5.53
CA ILE A 335 -19.18 27.55 4.75
C ILE A 335 -19.93 27.41 3.43
N PRO A 336 -20.47 28.49 2.84
CA PRO A 336 -21.14 28.43 1.54
C PRO A 336 -20.22 27.91 0.42
N PRO A 337 -20.72 27.07 -0.51
CA PRO A 337 -19.95 26.58 -1.67
C PRO A 337 -19.26 27.68 -2.47
N ALA A 338 -19.95 28.81 -2.69
CA ALA A 338 -19.41 29.96 -3.41
C ALA A 338 -18.18 30.59 -2.74
N THR A 339 -18.17 30.69 -1.41
CA THR A 339 -17.02 31.20 -0.65
C THR A 339 -15.83 30.25 -0.79
N PHE A 340 -16.05 28.95 -0.59
CA PHE A 340 -14.98 27.95 -0.73
C PHE A 340 -14.42 27.91 -2.17
N ALA A 341 -15.29 27.94 -3.19
CA ALA A 341 -14.87 27.97 -4.58
C ALA A 341 -14.08 29.25 -4.92
N ALA A 342 -14.42 30.40 -4.34
CA ALA A 342 -13.66 31.63 -4.52
C ALA A 342 -12.24 31.52 -3.95
N ASP A 343 -12.08 30.89 -2.78
CA ASP A 343 -10.76 30.66 -2.17
C ASP A 343 -9.90 29.74 -3.04
N VAL A 344 -10.47 28.64 -3.55
CA VAL A 344 -9.78 27.73 -4.48
C VAL A 344 -9.40 28.45 -5.78
N LYS A 345 -10.25 29.34 -6.29
CA LYS A 345 -9.95 30.16 -7.48
C LYS A 345 -8.82 31.15 -7.25
N ALA A 346 -8.77 31.76 -6.07
CA ALA A 346 -7.73 32.74 -5.72
C ALA A 346 -6.31 32.15 -5.76
N ASP A 347 -6.17 30.83 -5.57
CA ASP A 347 -4.90 30.12 -5.71
C ASP A 347 -4.43 29.93 -7.17
N ASN A 348 -5.29 30.24 -8.17
CA ASN A 348 -5.03 30.04 -9.61
C ASN A 348 -4.51 28.63 -9.97
N PRO A 349 -5.29 27.56 -9.68
CA PRO A 349 -4.84 26.19 -9.89
C PRO A 349 -4.80 25.81 -11.37
N ALA A 350 -3.78 25.02 -11.74
CA ALA A 350 -3.72 24.37 -13.03
C ALA A 350 -4.66 23.17 -13.14
N ARG A 351 -4.91 22.46 -12.03
CA ARG A 351 -5.83 21.32 -11.95
C ARG A 351 -6.47 21.25 -10.57
N VAL A 352 -7.75 20.91 -10.50
CA VAL A 352 -8.46 20.69 -9.23
C VAL A 352 -9.07 19.29 -9.23
N PHE A 353 -8.70 18.45 -8.28
CA PHE A 353 -9.13 17.05 -8.21
C PHE A 353 -10.25 16.84 -7.22
N PHE A 354 -11.28 16.12 -7.66
CA PHE A 354 -12.42 15.70 -6.86
C PHE A 354 -12.54 14.19 -6.89
N GLN A 355 -12.87 13.57 -5.76
CA GLN A 355 -13.49 12.25 -5.77
C GLN A 355 -15.01 12.46 -5.80
N ASN A 356 -15.69 11.84 -6.77
CA ASN A 356 -17.14 11.83 -6.88
C ASN A 356 -17.79 13.20 -6.55
N PRO A 357 -17.78 14.17 -7.50
CA PRO A 357 -18.34 15.50 -7.26
C PRO A 357 -19.84 15.48 -6.92
N TYR A 358 -20.54 14.38 -7.22
CA TYR A 358 -21.95 14.18 -6.90
C TYR A 358 -22.20 13.56 -5.51
N GLY A 359 -21.15 13.34 -4.70
CA GLY A 359 -21.28 12.69 -3.40
C GLY A 359 -22.16 13.44 -2.39
N ASN A 360 -22.39 14.74 -2.59
CA ASN A 360 -23.40 15.55 -1.90
C ASN A 360 -23.65 16.87 -2.66
N GLU A 361 -24.74 17.55 -2.34
CA GLU A 361 -25.16 18.80 -3.01
C GLU A 361 -24.12 19.92 -2.88
N TRP A 362 -23.53 20.08 -1.68
CA TRP A 362 -22.52 21.11 -1.43
C TRP A 362 -21.29 20.93 -2.35
N LEU A 363 -20.79 19.70 -2.48
CA LEU A 363 -19.64 19.40 -3.33
C LEU A 363 -19.96 19.56 -4.82
N ARG A 364 -21.18 19.19 -5.22
CA ARG A 364 -21.67 19.37 -6.59
C ARG A 364 -21.75 20.84 -6.98
N GLU A 365 -22.19 21.70 -6.06
CA GLU A 365 -22.22 23.14 -6.27
C GLU A 365 -20.80 23.72 -6.40
N VAL A 366 -19.85 23.32 -5.53
CA VAL A 366 -18.44 23.72 -5.67
C VAL A 366 -17.87 23.29 -7.02
N TRP A 367 -18.12 22.05 -7.44
CA TRP A 367 -17.69 21.53 -8.75
C TRP A 367 -18.24 22.38 -9.90
N ALA A 368 -19.53 22.71 -9.89
CA ALA A 368 -20.15 23.56 -10.90
C ALA A 368 -19.53 24.97 -10.93
N LEU A 369 -19.40 25.62 -9.77
CA LEU A 369 -18.87 26.99 -9.65
C LEU A 369 -17.40 27.14 -10.06
N LEU A 370 -16.62 26.06 -9.99
CA LEU A 370 -15.25 26.03 -10.50
C LEU A 370 -15.23 25.80 -12.01
N LYS A 371 -16.04 24.87 -12.53
CA LYS A 371 -16.16 24.64 -13.99
C LYS A 371 -16.71 25.84 -14.74
N ASP A 372 -17.72 26.52 -14.20
CA ASP A 372 -18.30 27.75 -14.77
C ASP A 372 -17.30 28.91 -14.80
N ALA A 373 -16.23 28.82 -14.01
CA ALA A 373 -15.12 29.77 -14.00
C ALA A 373 -13.90 29.27 -14.81
N ASP A 374 -14.10 28.29 -15.70
CA ASP A 374 -13.08 27.70 -16.57
C ASP A 374 -11.88 27.09 -15.81
N ILE A 375 -12.07 26.68 -14.55
CA ILE A 375 -11.03 25.97 -13.78
C ILE A 375 -10.99 24.50 -14.23
N PRO A 376 -9.81 23.93 -14.58
CA PRO A 376 -9.71 22.53 -14.97
C PRO A 376 -9.98 21.56 -13.81
N CYS A 377 -11.23 21.12 -13.68
CA CYS A 377 -11.65 20.16 -12.66
C CYS A 377 -11.57 18.71 -13.16
N PHE A 378 -10.90 17.85 -12.41
CA PHE A 378 -10.71 16.43 -12.69
C PHE A 378 -11.51 15.58 -11.71
N CYS A 379 -12.34 14.69 -12.24
CA CYS A 379 -12.95 13.62 -11.47
C CYS A 379 -11.98 12.43 -11.40
N ALA A 380 -11.61 12.05 -10.18
CA ALA A 380 -10.73 10.94 -9.90
C ALA A 380 -11.51 9.83 -9.20
N GLU A 381 -11.86 8.77 -9.92
CA GLU A 381 -12.71 7.69 -9.41
C GLU A 381 -12.33 6.33 -10.00
N ARG A 382 -12.77 5.25 -9.36
CA ARG A 382 -12.62 3.90 -9.86
C ARG A 382 -13.28 3.75 -11.24
N GLY A 383 -12.57 3.16 -12.19
CA GLY A 383 -13.09 2.83 -13.52
C GLY A 383 -13.94 1.57 -13.52
N ALA A 384 -14.55 1.26 -14.67
CA ALA A 384 -15.42 0.09 -14.83
C ALA A 384 -14.67 -1.24 -15.04
N LEU A 385 -13.34 -1.21 -15.17
CA LEU A 385 -12.50 -2.40 -15.26
C LEU A 385 -11.83 -2.69 -13.90
N PRO A 386 -11.58 -3.97 -13.54
CA PRO A 386 -10.84 -4.29 -12.33
C PRO A 386 -9.51 -3.53 -12.28
N TRP A 387 -9.16 -3.02 -11.10
CA TRP A 387 -7.89 -2.31 -10.87
C TRP A 387 -7.70 -0.98 -11.62
N SER A 388 -8.75 -0.47 -12.27
CA SER A 388 -8.69 0.77 -13.04
C SER A 388 -9.16 1.99 -12.24
N ILE A 389 -8.54 3.14 -12.52
CA ILE A 389 -8.89 4.46 -12.00
C ILE A 389 -8.84 5.44 -13.18
N TYR A 390 -9.82 6.33 -13.30
CA TYR A 390 -9.75 7.43 -14.27
C TYR A 390 -9.52 8.76 -13.57
N PHE A 391 -8.84 9.66 -14.28
CA PHE A 391 -8.69 11.08 -13.94
C PHE A 391 -9.23 11.90 -15.09
N ASP A 392 -10.50 12.28 -15.01
CA ASP A 392 -11.24 12.79 -16.15
C ASP A 392 -11.64 14.26 -15.97
N LYS A 393 -11.18 15.11 -16.90
CA LYS A 393 -11.51 16.54 -16.93
C LYS A 393 -12.88 16.85 -17.55
N ASN A 394 -13.45 15.91 -18.30
CA ASN A 394 -14.66 16.15 -19.08
C ASN A 394 -15.95 15.72 -18.38
N GLY A 395 -15.89 15.13 -17.18
CA GLY A 395 -17.07 14.85 -16.37
C GLY A 395 -16.93 13.64 -15.46
N PHE A 396 -18.05 13.30 -14.82
CA PHE A 396 -18.18 12.10 -14.00
C PHE A 396 -18.78 10.96 -14.82
N CYS A 397 -18.03 9.87 -15.01
CA CYS A 397 -18.52 8.60 -15.56
C CYS A 397 -19.49 8.78 -16.76
N CYS A 398 -20.80 8.62 -16.55
CA CYS A 398 -21.85 8.61 -17.57
C CYS A 398 -22.05 9.92 -18.35
N GLU A 399 -21.76 11.09 -17.78
CA GLU A 399 -21.87 12.38 -18.51
C GLU A 399 -20.59 12.81 -19.21
N SER A 400 -19.49 12.07 -18.97
CA SER A 400 -18.20 12.48 -19.49
C SER A 400 -18.13 12.35 -21.00
N GLN A 401 -17.66 13.41 -21.64
CA GLN A 401 -17.39 13.40 -23.08
C GLN A 401 -16.11 12.62 -23.44
N SER A 402 -15.35 12.15 -22.45
CA SER A 402 -14.12 11.36 -22.65
C SER A 402 -14.36 9.94 -23.19
N TYR A 403 -15.61 9.51 -23.33
CA TYR A 403 -15.96 8.17 -23.86
C TYR A 403 -16.55 8.20 -25.29
N ARG A 404 -16.65 9.38 -25.90
CA ARG A 404 -17.18 9.53 -27.26
C ARG A 404 -16.40 8.73 -28.29
N ARG A 405 -17.11 8.17 -29.27
CA ARG A 405 -16.55 7.40 -30.39
C ARG A 405 -15.37 8.08 -31.07
N GLU A 406 -15.45 9.39 -31.30
CA GLU A 406 -14.37 10.15 -31.95
C GLU A 406 -13.00 9.99 -31.27
N LEU A 407 -12.97 9.71 -29.96
CA LEU A 407 -11.74 9.58 -29.17
C LEU A 407 -11.12 8.18 -29.23
N TRP A 408 -11.93 7.13 -29.43
CA TRP A 408 -11.46 5.74 -29.35
C TRP A 408 -11.56 4.96 -30.65
N ASP A 409 -12.30 5.45 -31.66
CA ASP A 409 -12.47 4.78 -32.95
C ASP A 409 -11.14 4.58 -33.70
N LYS A 410 -10.10 5.36 -33.35
CA LYS A 410 -8.75 5.22 -33.90
C LYS A 410 -7.75 4.58 -32.93
N SER A 411 -8.16 4.23 -31.72
CA SER A 411 -7.27 3.61 -30.73
C SER A 411 -6.87 2.21 -31.18
N ALA A 412 -5.65 1.81 -30.81
CA ALA A 412 -5.14 0.49 -31.12
C ALA A 412 -6.02 -0.58 -30.45
N PRO A 413 -6.62 -1.51 -31.21
CA PRO A 413 -7.53 -2.50 -30.66
C PRO A 413 -6.79 -3.48 -29.76
N VAL A 414 -7.47 -3.94 -28.72
CA VAL A 414 -7.03 -5.03 -27.85
C VAL A 414 -8.09 -6.11 -27.82
N ASP A 415 -7.68 -7.37 -27.71
CA ASP A 415 -8.61 -8.49 -27.60
C ASP A 415 -9.32 -8.45 -26.23
N ALA A 416 -10.55 -7.92 -26.23
CA ALA A 416 -11.34 -7.73 -25.03
C ALA A 416 -11.74 -9.06 -24.38
N MET A 417 -12.02 -10.09 -25.19
CA MET A 417 -12.34 -11.43 -24.70
C MET A 417 -11.12 -12.05 -24.01
N GLN A 418 -9.94 -11.94 -24.61
CA GLN A 418 -8.70 -12.42 -23.98
C GLN A 418 -8.39 -11.65 -22.70
N TYR A 419 -8.64 -10.34 -22.66
CA TYR A 419 -8.53 -9.54 -21.43
C TYR A 419 -9.45 -10.08 -20.33
N LEU A 420 -10.72 -10.34 -20.64
CA LEU A 420 -11.68 -10.91 -19.69
C LEU A 420 -11.25 -12.31 -19.20
N MET A 421 -10.74 -13.15 -20.09
CA MET A 421 -10.21 -14.47 -19.73
C MET A 421 -9.02 -14.37 -18.76
N ARG A 422 -8.12 -13.39 -18.95
CA ARG A 422 -7.02 -13.15 -18.00
C ARG A 422 -7.52 -12.78 -16.62
N LEU A 423 -8.50 -11.88 -16.53
CA LEU A 423 -9.14 -11.50 -15.26
C LEU A 423 -9.76 -12.71 -14.55
N ARG A 424 -10.44 -13.58 -15.31
CA ARG A 424 -11.02 -14.83 -14.78
C ARG A 424 -9.95 -15.78 -14.24
N GLN A 425 -8.84 -15.96 -14.96
CA GLN A 425 -7.74 -16.83 -14.54
C GLN A 425 -7.02 -16.32 -13.29
N SER A 426 -6.89 -14.99 -13.14
CA SER A 426 -6.30 -14.35 -11.96
C SER A 426 -7.29 -14.16 -10.80
N ALA A 427 -8.55 -14.56 -10.97
CA ALA A 427 -9.64 -14.30 -10.02
C ALA A 427 -9.78 -12.81 -9.66
N GLU A 428 -9.54 -11.93 -10.63
CA GLU A 428 -9.68 -10.48 -10.50
C GLU A 428 -11.09 -10.05 -10.90
N PHE A 429 -11.76 -9.35 -9.99
CA PHE A 429 -13.13 -8.87 -10.16
C PHE A 429 -13.23 -7.39 -9.80
N LEU A 430 -14.22 -6.71 -10.39
CA LEU A 430 -14.52 -5.32 -10.03
C LEU A 430 -15.06 -5.21 -8.59
N GLU A 431 -15.84 -6.21 -8.18
CA GLU A 431 -16.38 -6.40 -6.84
C GLU A 431 -16.27 -7.87 -6.45
N PRO A 432 -16.14 -8.21 -5.15
CA PRO A 432 -16.13 -9.60 -4.68
C PRO A 432 -17.30 -10.41 -5.25
N GLN A 433 -17.01 -11.61 -5.75
CA GLN A 433 -17.98 -12.49 -6.41
C GLN A 433 -18.21 -13.79 -5.63
N GLY A 434 -19.34 -14.44 -5.90
CA GLY A 434 -19.60 -15.81 -5.48
C GLY A 434 -18.77 -16.83 -6.26
N ASN A 435 -18.67 -18.05 -5.75
CA ASN A 435 -17.82 -19.12 -6.30
C ASN A 435 -18.59 -20.42 -6.57
N LYS A 436 -19.92 -20.37 -6.64
CA LYS A 436 -20.75 -21.55 -6.90
C LYS A 436 -20.58 -22.04 -8.35
N PRO A 437 -20.41 -23.35 -8.59
CA PRO A 437 -20.23 -23.89 -9.94
C PRO A 437 -21.46 -23.65 -10.83
N ILE A 438 -21.25 -23.14 -12.05
CA ILE A 438 -22.35 -22.77 -12.96
C ILE A 438 -23.25 -23.94 -13.38
N PHE A 439 -22.73 -25.17 -13.37
CA PHE A 439 -23.50 -26.37 -13.74
C PHE A 439 -24.73 -26.61 -12.85
N ASP A 440 -24.67 -26.15 -11.59
CA ASP A 440 -25.81 -26.22 -10.67
C ASP A 440 -26.99 -25.35 -11.12
N LEU A 441 -26.71 -24.30 -11.90
CA LEU A 441 -27.71 -23.40 -12.46
C LEU A 441 -28.23 -23.92 -13.80
N THR A 442 -27.34 -24.36 -14.70
CA THR A 442 -27.71 -24.73 -16.08
C THR A 442 -28.74 -25.86 -16.15
N ASN A 443 -28.75 -26.77 -15.18
CA ASN A 443 -29.73 -27.86 -15.12
C ASN A 443 -31.16 -27.39 -14.77
N ASN A 444 -31.31 -26.17 -14.24
CA ASN A 444 -32.60 -25.61 -13.82
C ASN A 444 -33.14 -24.59 -14.82
N LEU A 445 -32.46 -24.36 -15.94
CA LEU A 445 -32.90 -23.44 -16.99
C LEU A 445 -33.75 -24.17 -18.02
N ASP A 446 -34.76 -23.49 -18.55
CA ASP A 446 -35.57 -24.01 -19.65
C ASP A 446 -34.76 -23.89 -20.96
N PRO A 447 -34.40 -25.01 -21.61
CA PRO A 447 -33.54 -24.98 -22.80
C PRO A 447 -34.21 -24.31 -24.02
N ASP A 448 -35.54 -24.16 -24.01
CA ASP A 448 -36.28 -23.55 -25.11
C ASP A 448 -36.39 -22.01 -24.97
N LYS A 449 -35.90 -21.45 -23.85
CA LYS A 449 -35.95 -20.01 -23.56
C LYS A 449 -34.57 -19.38 -23.63
N LYS A 450 -34.49 -18.18 -24.24
CA LYS A 450 -33.30 -17.32 -24.14
C LYS A 450 -33.07 -16.94 -22.68
N THR A 451 -31.81 -16.93 -22.25
CA THR A 451 -31.34 -16.56 -20.93
C THR A 451 -30.90 -15.10 -20.90
N VAL A 452 -31.53 -14.34 -20.00
CA VAL A 452 -31.30 -12.91 -19.86
C VAL A 452 -30.80 -12.63 -18.44
N LEU A 453 -29.58 -12.12 -18.34
CA LEU A 453 -28.98 -11.73 -17.08
C LEU A 453 -29.31 -10.28 -16.76
N VAL A 454 -29.93 -10.04 -15.61
CA VAL A 454 -30.23 -8.71 -15.10
C VAL A 454 -29.24 -8.36 -13.99
N LEU A 455 -28.53 -7.25 -14.17
CA LEU A 455 -27.55 -6.75 -13.22
C LEU A 455 -28.16 -5.62 -12.38
N LEU A 456 -28.44 -5.91 -11.11
CA LEU A 456 -28.86 -4.90 -10.14
C LEU A 456 -27.67 -4.07 -9.66
N GLN A 457 -27.95 -2.86 -9.17
CA GLN A 457 -26.96 -1.90 -8.71
C GLN A 457 -27.09 -1.58 -7.23
N SER A 458 -26.05 -0.95 -6.68
CA SER A 458 -26.12 -0.42 -5.32
C SER A 458 -27.17 0.68 -5.25
N LEU A 459 -28.03 0.62 -4.23
CA LEU A 459 -29.11 1.61 -4.01
C LEU A 459 -28.59 3.01 -3.65
N THR A 460 -27.31 3.12 -3.29
CA THR A 460 -26.65 4.38 -2.91
C THR A 460 -25.56 4.79 -3.90
N ASP A 461 -25.44 4.09 -5.04
CA ASP A 461 -24.49 4.48 -6.07
C ASP A 461 -24.89 5.81 -6.70
N THR A 462 -23.92 6.66 -6.97
CA THR A 462 -24.13 7.92 -7.67
C THR A 462 -24.71 7.71 -9.07
N THR A 463 -24.28 6.68 -9.81
CA THR A 463 -24.84 6.39 -11.13
C THR A 463 -26.29 5.91 -11.05
N THR A 464 -26.64 5.18 -9.99
CA THR A 464 -28.03 4.79 -9.69
C THR A 464 -28.89 6.02 -9.35
N LEU A 465 -28.37 6.97 -8.58
CA LEU A 465 -29.17 8.11 -8.10
C LEU A 465 -29.33 9.24 -9.13
N HIS A 466 -28.32 9.47 -9.98
CA HIS A 466 -28.29 10.65 -10.85
C HIS A 466 -28.40 10.34 -12.35
N PHE A 467 -28.21 9.09 -12.78
CA PHE A 467 -28.08 8.74 -14.20
C PHE A 467 -29.11 7.68 -14.65
N CYS A 468 -30.34 7.76 -14.11
CA CYS A 468 -31.44 6.87 -14.49
C CYS A 468 -32.03 7.13 -15.88
N HIS A 469 -31.84 8.33 -16.43
CA HIS A 469 -32.47 8.72 -17.71
C HIS A 469 -32.14 7.71 -18.81
N PRO A 470 -33.12 7.27 -19.63
CA PRO A 470 -34.47 7.82 -19.79
C PRO A 470 -35.50 7.49 -18.70
N LEU A 471 -35.21 6.57 -17.79
CA LEU A 471 -36.09 6.30 -16.64
C LEU A 471 -36.02 7.43 -15.61
N ASN A 472 -37.09 7.61 -14.83
CA ASN A 472 -37.13 8.66 -13.80
C ASN A 472 -36.34 8.27 -12.55
N ASN A 473 -36.30 6.98 -12.20
CA ASN A 473 -35.66 6.48 -10.98
C ASN A 473 -35.39 4.97 -11.03
N TYR A 474 -34.67 4.46 -10.03
CA TYR A 474 -34.34 3.04 -9.93
C TYR A 474 -35.57 2.12 -9.73
N SER A 475 -36.68 2.61 -9.18
CA SER A 475 -37.90 1.79 -9.04
C SER A 475 -38.48 1.42 -10.39
N GLU A 476 -38.52 2.36 -11.34
CA GLU A 476 -39.02 2.10 -12.70
C GLU A 476 -38.18 1.04 -13.42
N PHE A 477 -36.86 1.01 -13.16
CA PHE A 477 -36.00 -0.08 -13.65
C PHE A 477 -36.47 -1.42 -13.07
N LEU A 478 -36.68 -1.52 -11.76
CA LEU A 478 -37.15 -2.76 -11.12
C LEU A 478 -38.54 -3.18 -11.62
N ASP A 479 -39.45 -2.23 -11.81
CA ASP A 479 -40.80 -2.48 -12.33
C ASP A 479 -40.75 -3.01 -13.77
N THR A 480 -39.87 -2.45 -14.61
CA THR A 480 -39.63 -2.95 -15.97
C THR A 480 -39.13 -4.40 -15.95
N ILE A 481 -38.25 -4.77 -15.01
CA ILE A 481 -37.80 -6.16 -14.87
C ILE A 481 -38.94 -7.10 -14.44
N ARG A 482 -39.86 -6.64 -13.56
CA ARG A 482 -41.07 -7.41 -13.19
C ARG A 482 -41.95 -7.68 -14.41
N GLU A 483 -42.14 -6.66 -15.25
CA GLU A 483 -42.92 -6.80 -16.48
C GLU A 483 -42.30 -7.81 -17.45
N ILE A 484 -40.97 -7.78 -17.64
CA ILE A 484 -40.27 -8.74 -18.49
C ILE A 484 -40.44 -10.17 -17.97
N ASP A 485 -40.26 -10.40 -16.66
CA ASP A 485 -40.42 -11.72 -16.07
C ASP A 485 -41.88 -12.22 -16.13
N TYR A 486 -42.86 -11.31 -16.06
CA TYR A 486 -44.29 -11.65 -16.18
C TYR A 486 -44.65 -12.25 -17.54
N ILE A 487 -43.92 -11.92 -18.61
CA ILE A 487 -44.12 -12.47 -19.96
C ILE A 487 -43.77 -13.97 -20.00
N LYS A 488 -42.94 -14.46 -19.06
CA LYS A 488 -42.52 -15.87 -18.91
C LYS A 488 -41.86 -16.50 -20.16
N LYS A 489 -41.43 -15.68 -21.11
CA LYS A 489 -40.76 -16.08 -22.36
C LYS A 489 -39.25 -16.36 -22.20
N TYR A 490 -38.61 -15.81 -21.16
CA TYR A 490 -37.16 -15.85 -20.97
C TYR A 490 -36.78 -16.52 -19.65
N ASN A 491 -35.57 -17.09 -19.59
CA ASN A 491 -34.92 -17.43 -18.33
C ASN A 491 -34.30 -16.16 -17.74
N ILE A 492 -35.02 -15.48 -16.85
CA ILE A 492 -34.53 -14.25 -16.22
C ILE A 492 -33.62 -14.60 -15.04
N LEU A 493 -32.34 -14.26 -15.12
CA LEU A 493 -31.37 -14.41 -14.04
C LEU A 493 -31.16 -13.06 -13.36
N ILE A 494 -31.41 -12.97 -12.06
CA ILE A 494 -31.26 -11.72 -11.29
C ILE A 494 -29.99 -11.77 -10.44
N LYS A 495 -29.06 -10.85 -10.69
CA LYS A 495 -27.82 -10.71 -9.94
C LYS A 495 -27.86 -9.44 -9.09
N ASN A 496 -27.90 -9.59 -7.78
CA ASN A 496 -27.82 -8.48 -6.84
C ASN A 496 -26.42 -7.88 -6.81
N HIS A 497 -26.36 -6.60 -6.40
CA HIS A 497 -25.10 -5.92 -6.18
C HIS A 497 -24.47 -6.41 -4.85
N PRO A 498 -23.18 -6.78 -4.80
CA PRO A 498 -22.53 -7.32 -3.59
C PRO A 498 -22.55 -6.38 -2.36
N LEU A 499 -22.70 -5.07 -2.59
CA LEU A 499 -22.79 -4.06 -1.52
C LEU A 499 -24.20 -3.90 -0.95
N ASN A 500 -25.23 -4.43 -1.60
CA ASN A 500 -26.59 -4.38 -1.04
C ASN A 500 -26.69 -5.36 0.13
N LYS A 501 -27.24 -4.88 1.26
CA LYS A 501 -27.57 -5.72 2.43
C LYS A 501 -28.93 -6.41 2.27
N ILE A 502 -29.72 -5.95 1.31
CA ILE A 502 -31.05 -6.46 0.98
C ILE A 502 -31.12 -6.82 -0.50
N HIS A 503 -32.09 -7.64 -0.89
CA HIS A 503 -32.39 -7.88 -2.28
C HIS A 503 -33.44 -6.87 -2.76
N PRO A 504 -33.17 -6.00 -3.76
CA PRO A 504 -34.11 -4.94 -4.16
C PRO A 504 -35.43 -5.41 -4.77
N ILE A 505 -35.48 -6.64 -5.29
CA ILE A 505 -36.62 -7.19 -6.01
C ILE A 505 -36.85 -8.66 -5.59
N HIS A 506 -38.03 -8.98 -5.06
CA HIS A 506 -38.36 -10.33 -4.61
C HIS A 506 -39.30 -11.01 -5.61
N ASP A 507 -39.30 -12.35 -5.61
CA ASP A 507 -40.22 -13.19 -6.40
C ASP A 507 -40.18 -12.95 -7.92
N VAL A 508 -39.02 -12.55 -8.44
CA VAL A 508 -38.77 -12.28 -9.86
C VAL A 508 -37.54 -13.05 -10.32
N GLY A 509 -37.68 -13.80 -11.42
CA GLY A 509 -36.58 -14.57 -12.02
C GLY A 509 -35.88 -15.54 -11.06
N ILE A 510 -34.70 -16.01 -11.47
CA ILE A 510 -33.83 -16.91 -10.71
C ILE A 510 -32.72 -16.07 -10.08
N GLN A 511 -32.60 -16.13 -8.74
CA GLN A 511 -31.58 -15.38 -8.01
C GLN A 511 -30.21 -16.05 -8.14
N VAL A 512 -29.21 -15.30 -8.61
CA VAL A 512 -27.88 -15.84 -8.97
C VAL A 512 -26.71 -15.18 -8.22
N ASP A 513 -26.98 -14.68 -7.01
CA ASP A 513 -26.00 -13.99 -6.15
C ASP A 513 -24.77 -14.83 -5.78
N GLU A 514 -24.91 -16.15 -5.74
CA GLU A 514 -23.83 -17.09 -5.37
C GLU A 514 -22.86 -17.41 -6.53
N TYR A 515 -23.17 -17.02 -7.76
CA TYR A 515 -22.39 -17.34 -8.96
C TYR A 515 -21.44 -16.21 -9.35
N SER A 516 -20.38 -16.52 -10.10
CA SER A 516 -19.49 -15.49 -10.67
C SER A 516 -20.13 -14.81 -11.87
N LEU A 517 -19.96 -13.49 -12.00
CA LEU A 517 -20.38 -12.75 -13.20
C LEU A 517 -19.80 -13.34 -14.49
N TYR A 518 -18.53 -13.76 -14.49
CA TYR A 518 -17.90 -14.33 -15.67
C TYR A 518 -18.55 -15.64 -16.12
N ASP A 519 -19.00 -16.46 -15.17
CA ASP A 519 -19.70 -17.71 -15.47
C ASP A 519 -21.13 -17.43 -15.95
N LEU A 520 -21.78 -16.41 -15.39
CA LEU A 520 -23.11 -15.99 -15.81
C LEU A 520 -23.11 -15.42 -17.24
N PHE A 521 -22.04 -14.73 -17.64
CA PHE A 521 -21.90 -14.28 -19.03
C PHE A 521 -21.85 -15.45 -20.00
N ASP A 522 -21.20 -16.57 -19.65
CA ASP A 522 -21.08 -17.73 -20.53
C ASP A 522 -22.44 -18.31 -20.95
N ILE A 523 -23.40 -18.30 -20.03
CA ILE A 523 -24.73 -18.93 -20.19
C ILE A 523 -25.84 -17.95 -20.59
N SER A 524 -25.56 -16.65 -20.67
CA SER A 524 -26.57 -15.63 -20.99
C SER A 524 -26.40 -15.14 -22.42
N GLU A 525 -27.48 -15.03 -23.19
CA GLU A 525 -27.45 -14.43 -24.51
C GLU A 525 -27.48 -12.90 -24.44
N SER A 526 -28.22 -12.36 -23.48
CA SER A 526 -28.38 -10.91 -23.30
C SER A 526 -28.20 -10.50 -21.83
N VAL A 527 -27.71 -9.28 -21.63
CA VAL A 527 -27.53 -8.66 -20.32
C VAL A 527 -28.31 -7.36 -20.26
N ILE A 528 -29.15 -7.22 -19.24
CA ILE A 528 -29.91 -6.00 -18.96
C ILE A 528 -29.33 -5.32 -17.72
N THR A 529 -29.09 -4.02 -17.81
CA THR A 529 -28.66 -3.22 -16.66
C THR A 529 -29.19 -1.79 -16.77
N LEU A 530 -29.25 -1.06 -15.66
CA LEU A 530 -29.49 0.38 -15.72
C LEU A 530 -28.22 1.06 -16.29
N ASN A 531 -27.11 1.07 -15.55
CA ASN A 531 -25.83 1.64 -15.99
C ASN A 531 -24.59 1.01 -15.31
N SER A 532 -24.68 -0.28 -14.94
CA SER A 532 -23.59 -0.99 -14.25
C SER A 532 -22.34 -1.14 -15.11
N GLY A 533 -21.16 -0.91 -14.52
CA GLY A 533 -19.87 -1.21 -15.17
C GLY A 533 -19.70 -2.68 -15.58
N ALA A 534 -20.44 -3.62 -14.98
CA ALA A 534 -20.45 -5.01 -15.41
C ALA A 534 -21.09 -5.22 -16.79
N GLY A 535 -21.88 -4.26 -17.29
CA GLY A 535 -22.33 -4.25 -18.70
C GLY A 535 -21.16 -4.11 -19.67
N LEU A 536 -20.14 -3.31 -19.34
CA LEU A 536 -18.91 -3.23 -20.14
C LEU A 536 -18.20 -4.60 -20.20
N LEU A 537 -18.12 -5.32 -19.09
CA LEU A 537 -17.54 -6.67 -19.04
C LEU A 537 -18.34 -7.69 -19.87
N ALA A 538 -19.67 -7.53 -19.93
CA ALA A 538 -20.52 -8.35 -20.78
C ALA A 538 -20.27 -8.11 -22.28
N LEU A 539 -19.94 -6.86 -22.68
CA LEU A 539 -19.51 -6.55 -24.05
C LEU A 539 -18.23 -7.30 -24.42
N ALA A 540 -17.24 -7.35 -23.51
CA ALA A 540 -16.03 -8.15 -23.73
C ALA A 540 -16.31 -9.66 -23.86
N ALA A 541 -17.37 -10.15 -23.21
CA ALA A 541 -17.86 -11.52 -23.36
C ALA A 541 -18.71 -11.73 -24.63
N GLY A 542 -18.84 -10.72 -25.50
CA GLY A 542 -19.59 -10.79 -26.75
C GLY A 542 -21.11 -10.82 -26.56
N ARG A 543 -21.62 -10.41 -25.39
CA ARG A 543 -23.05 -10.50 -25.07
C ARG A 543 -23.79 -9.25 -25.51
N GLN A 544 -25.04 -9.42 -25.94
CA GLN A 544 -25.93 -8.28 -26.19
C GLN A 544 -26.17 -7.57 -24.87
N VAL A 545 -25.96 -6.25 -24.83
CA VAL A 545 -26.16 -5.45 -23.61
C VAL A 545 -27.22 -4.39 -23.85
N ILE A 546 -28.21 -4.36 -22.96
CA ILE A 546 -29.34 -3.43 -22.97
C ILE A 546 -29.24 -2.54 -21.74
N ASN A 547 -29.08 -1.25 -21.99
CA ASN A 547 -29.01 -0.21 -20.97
C ASN A 547 -30.35 0.51 -20.85
N LEU A 548 -30.92 0.53 -19.64
CA LEU A 548 -32.11 1.33 -19.35
C LEU A 548 -31.81 2.72 -18.77
N GLY A 549 -30.57 2.95 -18.35
CA GLY A 549 -30.09 4.24 -17.87
C GLY A 549 -28.94 4.77 -18.73
N THR A 550 -28.49 5.97 -18.39
CA THR A 550 -27.37 6.61 -19.09
C THR A 550 -26.08 5.91 -18.69
N SER A 551 -25.35 5.36 -19.66
CA SER A 551 -24.04 4.74 -19.45
C SER A 551 -23.05 5.18 -20.53
N PHE A 552 -21.78 5.29 -20.16
CA PHE A 552 -20.73 5.80 -21.05
C PHE A 552 -20.37 4.84 -22.19
N TYR A 553 -20.88 3.60 -22.17
CA TYR A 553 -20.61 2.56 -23.17
C TYR A 553 -21.86 2.22 -24.01
N ALA A 554 -23.01 2.86 -23.75
CA ALA A 554 -24.21 2.76 -24.58
C ALA A 554 -24.08 3.65 -25.81
N GLN A 555 -23.48 3.10 -26.86
CA GLN A 555 -23.24 3.74 -28.15
C GLN A 555 -23.27 2.68 -29.26
N GLU A 556 -23.51 3.13 -30.49
CA GLU A 556 -23.59 2.26 -31.67
C GLU A 556 -22.38 1.32 -31.76
N GLY A 557 -22.63 0.03 -32.06
CA GLY A 557 -21.58 -1.00 -32.10
C GLY A 557 -21.18 -1.58 -30.73
N LEU A 558 -21.57 -0.95 -29.62
CA LEU A 558 -21.31 -1.44 -28.26
C LEU A 558 -22.61 -1.94 -27.58
N ALA A 559 -23.26 -1.12 -26.76
CA ALA A 559 -24.50 -1.46 -26.06
C ALA A 559 -25.70 -0.65 -26.59
N GLN A 560 -26.89 -1.25 -26.52
CA GLN A 560 -28.14 -0.64 -26.98
C GLN A 560 -28.87 0.01 -25.80
N SER A 561 -29.49 1.17 -26.02
CA SER A 561 -30.35 1.83 -25.02
C SER A 561 -31.82 1.51 -25.26
N ALA A 562 -32.58 1.35 -24.18
CA ALA A 562 -34.01 1.10 -24.24
C ALA A 562 -34.74 1.79 -23.09
N SER A 563 -35.96 2.27 -23.32
CA SER A 563 -36.75 3.01 -22.32
C SER A 563 -38.17 2.49 -22.11
N THR A 564 -38.60 1.54 -22.94
CA THR A 564 -39.95 0.96 -22.89
C THR A 564 -39.88 -0.55 -23.03
N ILE A 565 -40.86 -1.25 -22.44
CA ILE A 565 -40.96 -2.71 -22.55
C ILE A 565 -40.93 -3.19 -24.01
N GLY A 566 -41.62 -2.50 -24.92
CA GLY A 566 -41.65 -2.83 -26.35
C GLY A 566 -40.25 -2.78 -26.98
N SER A 567 -39.51 -1.68 -26.75
CA SER A 567 -38.13 -1.55 -27.25
C SER A 567 -37.17 -2.59 -26.66
N ILE A 568 -37.35 -2.96 -25.39
CA ILE A 568 -36.52 -3.99 -24.74
C ILE A 568 -36.77 -5.34 -25.39
N LEU A 569 -38.03 -5.72 -25.60
CA LEU A 569 -38.41 -6.97 -26.24
C LEU A 569 -37.93 -7.02 -27.70
N GLU A 570 -38.06 -5.93 -28.44
CA GLU A 570 -37.52 -5.84 -29.81
C GLU A 570 -36.02 -6.10 -29.85
N ILE A 571 -35.26 -5.49 -28.93
CA ILE A 571 -33.82 -5.68 -28.83
C ILE A 571 -33.49 -7.14 -28.45
N LEU A 572 -34.13 -7.70 -27.43
CA LEU A 572 -33.95 -9.10 -27.02
C LEU A 572 -34.23 -10.09 -28.16
N GLU A 573 -35.19 -9.77 -29.03
CA GLU A 573 -35.50 -10.61 -30.18
C GLU A 573 -34.56 -10.42 -31.37
N SER A 574 -34.03 -9.20 -31.56
CA SER A 574 -33.08 -8.93 -32.63
C SER A 574 -31.81 -9.78 -32.53
N GLY A 575 -31.38 -10.13 -31.32
CA GLY A 575 -30.15 -10.88 -31.07
C GLY A 575 -28.89 -10.19 -31.60
N ILE A 576 -28.92 -8.87 -31.81
CA ILE A 576 -27.79 -8.11 -32.31
C ILE A 576 -26.68 -8.11 -31.26
N ALA A 577 -25.58 -8.79 -31.58
CA ALA A 577 -24.37 -8.82 -30.77
C ALA A 577 -23.56 -7.52 -30.94
N PRO A 578 -22.73 -7.15 -29.95
CA PRO A 578 -21.81 -6.02 -30.10
C PRO A 578 -20.80 -6.27 -31.22
N SER A 579 -20.35 -5.20 -31.87
CA SER A 579 -19.29 -5.23 -32.89
C SER A 579 -17.96 -5.54 -32.22
N GLN A 580 -17.37 -6.69 -32.55
CA GLN A 580 -16.12 -7.12 -31.93
C GLN A 580 -14.97 -6.13 -32.18
N ASP A 581 -14.92 -5.49 -33.36
CA ASP A 581 -13.90 -4.47 -33.65
C ASP A 581 -14.10 -3.23 -32.77
N ASP A 582 -15.33 -2.73 -32.65
CA ASP A 582 -15.64 -1.58 -31.81
C ASP A 582 -15.34 -1.87 -30.34
N VAL A 583 -15.75 -3.03 -29.84
CA VAL A 583 -15.44 -3.47 -28.47
C VAL A 583 -13.92 -3.50 -28.25
N ASN A 584 -13.17 -4.07 -29.19
CA ASN A 584 -11.72 -4.17 -29.08
C ASN A 584 -11.03 -2.79 -29.11
N ARG A 585 -11.51 -1.85 -29.94
CA ARG A 585 -10.99 -0.47 -29.98
C ARG A 585 -11.34 0.32 -28.73
N PHE A 586 -12.57 0.18 -28.24
CA PHE A 586 -13.01 0.84 -27.02
C PHE A 586 -12.22 0.34 -25.81
N TYR A 587 -12.03 -0.98 -25.68
CA TYR A 587 -11.14 -1.55 -24.67
C TYR A 587 -9.70 -1.09 -24.87
N GLY A 588 -9.23 -0.97 -26.12
CA GLY A 588 -7.91 -0.45 -26.46
C GLY A 588 -7.69 0.94 -25.89
N TYR A 589 -8.64 1.84 -26.13
CA TYR A 589 -8.64 3.18 -25.56
C TYR A 589 -8.64 3.18 -24.03
N LEU A 590 -9.55 2.43 -23.40
CA LEU A 590 -9.63 2.36 -21.94
C LEU A 590 -8.33 1.86 -21.31
N LEU A 591 -7.75 0.78 -21.84
CA LEU A 591 -6.55 0.15 -21.31
C LEU A 591 -5.27 0.94 -21.63
N ASN A 592 -5.15 1.50 -22.83
CA ASN A 592 -3.89 2.09 -23.31
C ASN A 592 -3.83 3.60 -23.10
N ASP A 593 -4.97 4.30 -23.21
CA ASP A 593 -4.97 5.77 -23.34
C ASP A 593 -5.63 6.48 -22.16
N PHE A 594 -6.69 5.90 -21.59
CA PHE A 594 -7.57 6.59 -20.64
C PHE A 594 -7.39 6.17 -19.18
N TYR A 595 -7.53 4.89 -18.84
CA TYR A 595 -7.43 4.45 -17.45
C TYR A 595 -5.99 4.37 -16.94
N SER A 596 -5.81 4.81 -15.71
CA SER A 596 -4.69 4.46 -14.83
C SER A 596 -4.94 3.09 -14.19
N PHE A 597 -3.88 2.40 -13.77
CA PHE A 597 -3.98 1.09 -13.13
C PHE A 597 -3.22 1.07 -11.81
N ALA A 598 -3.86 0.49 -10.79
CA ALA A 598 -3.32 0.40 -9.43
C ALA A 598 -3.67 -0.94 -8.78
N SER A 599 -2.98 -1.29 -7.70
CA SER A 599 -3.46 -2.29 -6.73
C SER A 599 -3.94 -1.58 -5.47
N TRP A 600 -4.87 -2.19 -4.75
CA TRP A 600 -5.36 -1.66 -3.47
C TRP A 600 -6.00 -2.75 -2.61
N GLN A 601 -6.16 -2.46 -1.33
CA GLN A 601 -6.94 -3.28 -0.42
C GLN A 601 -8.41 -2.82 -0.42
N TYR A 602 -9.33 -3.77 -0.57
CA TYR A 602 -10.76 -3.53 -0.46
C TYR A 602 -11.17 -3.41 1.01
N GLY A 603 -11.86 -2.32 1.34
CA GLY A 603 -12.62 -2.17 2.57
C GLY A 603 -14.09 -1.87 2.25
N SER A 604 -14.94 -1.93 3.27
CA SER A 604 -16.31 -1.42 3.16
C SER A 604 -16.72 -0.71 4.44
N ARG A 605 -17.67 0.23 4.33
CA ARG A 605 -18.39 0.82 5.46
C ARG A 605 -19.87 0.84 5.16
N ASP A 606 -20.68 0.97 6.20
CA ASP A 606 -22.11 1.15 6.03
C ASP A 606 -22.41 2.54 5.44
N ALA A 607 -23.16 2.55 4.35
CA ALA A 607 -23.68 3.76 3.72
C ALA A 607 -25.06 4.10 4.28
N SER A 608 -25.86 3.04 4.48
CA SER A 608 -27.19 3.04 5.05
C SER A 608 -27.49 1.68 5.68
N ASP A 609 -28.67 1.55 6.27
CA ASP A 609 -29.16 0.25 6.76
C ASP A 609 -29.35 -0.78 5.63
N ARG A 610 -29.41 -0.33 4.38
CA ARG A 610 -29.67 -1.17 3.20
C ARG A 610 -28.45 -1.44 2.34
N THR A 611 -27.38 -0.64 2.44
CA THR A 611 -26.22 -0.75 1.54
C THR A 611 -24.90 -0.40 2.21
N LYS A 612 -23.82 -0.98 1.69
CA LYS A 612 -22.44 -0.63 2.01
C LYS A 612 -21.84 0.24 0.91
N LEU A 613 -20.80 0.99 1.27
CA LEU A 613 -19.91 1.67 0.34
C LEU A 613 -18.56 0.96 0.32
N SER A 614 -18.03 0.74 -0.88
CA SER A 614 -16.67 0.26 -1.08
C SER A 614 -15.66 1.35 -0.73
N ILE A 615 -14.53 0.96 -0.13
CA ILE A 615 -13.42 1.84 0.23
C ILE A 615 -12.15 1.25 -0.36
N MET A 616 -11.42 2.05 -1.13
CA MET A 616 -10.06 1.73 -1.57
C MET A 616 -9.07 2.18 -0.49
N LYS A 617 -8.19 1.29 -0.05
CA LYS A 617 -7.10 1.59 0.89
C LYS A 617 -5.77 1.15 0.30
N GLU A 618 -4.69 1.82 0.72
CA GLU A 618 -3.32 1.47 0.30
C GLU A 618 -3.17 1.36 -1.23
N ILE A 619 -3.64 2.38 -1.95
CA ILE A 619 -3.57 2.42 -3.42
C ILE A 619 -2.10 2.52 -3.85
N ARG A 620 -1.67 1.63 -4.73
CA ARG A 620 -0.34 1.60 -5.35
C ARG A 620 -0.47 1.61 -6.86
N PHE A 621 -0.11 2.72 -7.48
CA PHE A 621 -0.18 2.85 -8.93
C PHE A 621 0.93 2.06 -9.62
N ARG A 622 0.58 1.48 -10.77
CA ARG A 622 1.51 0.86 -11.72
C ARG A 622 1.66 1.76 -12.93
N ASP A 623 0.55 2.35 -13.35
CA ASP A 623 0.47 3.28 -14.47
C ASP A 623 -0.47 4.43 -14.13
N ILE A 624 -0.01 5.66 -14.37
CA ILE A 624 -0.73 6.90 -14.09
C ILE A 624 -0.95 7.64 -15.41
N LYS A 625 -2.20 7.97 -15.69
CA LYS A 625 -2.66 8.75 -16.85
C LYS A 625 -3.55 9.87 -16.37
N ILE A 626 -3.06 11.11 -16.48
CA ILE A 626 -3.78 12.32 -16.07
C ILE A 626 -3.57 13.37 -17.16
N ASP A 627 -4.57 13.57 -18.01
CA ASP A 627 -4.52 14.49 -19.16
C ASP A 627 -3.31 14.25 -20.09
N ASP A 628 -2.27 15.08 -19.99
CA ASP A 628 -1.00 15.02 -20.69
C ASP A 628 0.07 14.18 -19.97
N ILE A 629 -0.14 13.88 -18.69
CA ILE A 629 0.80 13.12 -17.86
C ILE A 629 0.63 11.63 -18.13
N ARG A 630 1.74 10.96 -18.50
CA ARG A 630 1.85 9.50 -18.61
C ARG A 630 3.06 9.05 -17.82
N LYS A 631 2.84 8.29 -16.74
CA LYS A 631 3.92 7.82 -15.86
C LYS A 631 3.73 6.35 -15.50
N SER A 632 4.73 5.54 -15.82
CA SER A 632 4.84 4.17 -15.32
C SER A 632 5.61 4.18 -14.01
N VAL A 633 5.14 3.41 -13.02
CA VAL A 633 5.76 3.31 -11.71
C VAL A 633 6.40 1.93 -11.56
N LYS A 634 7.72 1.92 -11.35
CA LYS A 634 8.54 0.70 -11.23
C LYS A 634 8.86 0.33 -9.78
N LYS A 635 8.24 1.02 -8.82
CA LYS A 635 8.58 0.92 -7.41
C LYS A 635 8.19 -0.45 -6.86
N LYS A 636 9.15 -1.15 -6.25
CA LYS A 636 8.93 -2.47 -5.66
C LYS A 636 8.36 -2.35 -4.26
N GLU A 637 7.54 -3.32 -3.88
CA GLU A 637 7.10 -3.46 -2.50
C GLU A 637 8.20 -4.06 -1.63
N LEU A 638 8.29 -3.63 -0.37
CA LEU A 638 9.21 -4.22 0.58
C LEU A 638 8.70 -5.60 1.02
N GLU A 639 9.35 -6.64 0.50
CA GLU A 639 9.00 -8.02 0.85
C GLU A 639 9.58 -8.43 2.22
N LYS A 640 8.75 -9.11 3.01
CA LYS A 640 9.05 -9.59 4.36
C LYS A 640 10.27 -10.52 4.47
N TYR A 641 10.64 -11.20 3.38
CA TYR A 641 11.76 -12.15 3.35
C TYR A 641 12.91 -11.70 2.44
N SER A 642 12.94 -10.42 2.07
CA SER A 642 14.07 -9.85 1.35
C SER A 642 15.33 -9.80 2.25
N LEU A 643 16.52 -9.77 1.64
CA LEU A 643 17.80 -9.78 2.37
C LEU A 643 17.96 -8.60 3.34
N ILE A 644 17.39 -7.44 3.01
CA ILE A 644 17.44 -6.27 3.89
C ILE A 644 16.64 -6.48 5.19
N MET A 645 15.69 -7.43 5.20
CA MET A 645 14.90 -7.81 6.37
C MET A 645 15.60 -8.84 7.25
N ASP A 646 16.77 -9.34 6.87
CA ASP A 646 17.47 -10.39 7.61
C ASP A 646 17.72 -10.06 9.10
N PRO A 647 18.02 -8.80 9.48
CA PRO A 647 18.13 -8.46 10.89
C PRO A 647 16.87 -8.72 11.73
N PHE A 648 15.72 -8.91 11.08
CA PHE A 648 14.42 -9.21 11.69
C PHE A 648 13.97 -10.67 11.47
N SER A 649 14.77 -11.51 10.81
CA SER A 649 14.45 -12.91 10.49
C SER A 649 14.03 -13.71 11.73
N TYR A 650 14.78 -13.57 12.84
CA TYR A 650 14.46 -14.26 14.09
C TYR A 650 13.13 -13.81 14.69
N TYR A 651 12.85 -12.49 14.69
CA TYR A 651 11.57 -11.95 15.16
C TYR A 651 10.40 -12.55 14.38
N PHE A 652 10.48 -12.57 13.05
CA PHE A 652 9.41 -13.15 12.25
C PHE A 652 9.25 -14.66 12.46
N PHE A 653 10.33 -15.39 12.71
CA PHE A 653 10.27 -16.82 13.04
C PHE A 653 9.54 -17.07 14.37
N VAL A 654 9.84 -16.29 15.41
CA VAL A 654 9.21 -16.42 16.73
C VAL A 654 7.74 -16.00 16.68
N SER A 655 7.41 -14.90 16.01
CA SER A 655 6.02 -14.42 15.90
C SER A 655 5.11 -15.44 15.20
N ARG A 656 5.57 -16.11 14.13
CA ARG A 656 4.82 -17.20 13.48
C ARG A 656 4.49 -18.34 14.45
N LYS A 657 5.41 -18.71 15.34
CA LYS A 657 5.17 -19.77 16.34
C LYS A 657 4.11 -19.37 17.37
N LYS A 658 4.08 -18.10 17.78
CA LYS A 658 3.04 -17.58 18.67
C LYS A 658 1.65 -17.63 18.01
N ASP A 659 1.53 -17.17 16.76
CA ASP A 659 0.28 -17.25 16.01
C ASP A 659 -0.22 -18.69 15.88
N THR A 660 0.67 -19.64 15.55
CA THR A 660 0.28 -21.06 15.49
C THR A 660 -0.15 -21.62 16.85
N ARG A 661 0.53 -21.26 17.95
CA ARG A 661 0.15 -21.71 19.30
C ARG A 661 -1.18 -21.10 19.77
N GLU A 662 -1.46 -19.83 19.44
CA GLU A 662 -2.75 -19.19 19.76
C GLU A 662 -3.91 -19.77 18.93
N LEU A 663 -3.65 -20.20 17.69
CA LEU A 663 -4.62 -20.95 16.89
C LEU A 663 -4.96 -22.31 17.51
N PHE A 664 -3.96 -23.00 18.10
CA PHE A 664 -4.19 -24.26 18.82
C PHE A 664 -4.91 -24.06 20.17
N THR A 665 -4.65 -22.98 20.91
CA THR A 665 -5.38 -22.72 22.17
C THR A 665 -6.82 -22.24 21.95
N LYS A 666 -7.11 -21.51 20.85
CA LYS A 666 -8.48 -21.14 20.46
C LYS A 666 -9.31 -22.31 19.90
N SER A 667 -8.68 -23.36 19.37
CA SER A 667 -9.42 -24.59 18.99
C SER A 667 -9.84 -25.42 20.21
N ASP A 668 -9.05 -25.39 21.29
CA ASP A 668 -9.37 -26.12 22.52
C ASP A 668 -10.41 -25.40 23.38
N SER A 669 -10.55 -24.06 23.26
CA SER A 669 -11.56 -23.29 24.01
C SER A 669 -12.97 -23.33 23.41
N ARG A 670 -13.22 -24.06 22.30
CA ARG A 670 -14.57 -24.31 21.75
C ARG A 670 -15.19 -25.62 22.22
N ILE A 671 -14.51 -26.36 23.12
CA ILE A 671 -15.04 -27.53 23.82
C ILE A 671 -14.95 -27.29 25.32
N SER A 672 -15.63 -26.27 25.84
CA SER A 672 -16.19 -26.33 27.20
C SER A 672 -17.39 -25.39 27.33
N THR A 673 -18.58 -25.97 27.34
CA THR A 673 -19.80 -25.29 27.78
C THR A 673 -20.06 -25.60 29.25
N LYS A 674 -20.26 -24.53 30.02
CA LYS A 674 -21.10 -24.41 31.23
C LYS A 674 -20.69 -25.20 32.48
N ALA A 675 -20.15 -24.47 33.45
CA ALA A 675 -20.62 -24.53 34.84
C ALA A 675 -20.34 -23.17 35.52
N ASN A 676 -21.41 -22.51 35.98
CA ASN A 676 -21.37 -21.33 36.85
C ASN A 676 -21.07 -21.76 38.28
N SER A 677 -20.13 -21.10 38.97
CA SER A 677 -20.27 -20.76 40.39
C SER A 677 -19.28 -19.69 40.85
N THR A 678 -19.87 -18.56 41.27
CA THR A 678 -19.53 -17.69 42.41
C THR A 678 -18.08 -17.41 42.84
N LYS A 679 -17.75 -16.10 42.73
CA LYS A 679 -16.84 -15.25 43.53
C LYS A 679 -16.23 -15.86 44.80
N THR A 680 -14.91 -15.71 44.95
CA THR A 680 -14.20 -14.95 46.02
C THR A 680 -12.69 -14.89 45.74
N ASN A 681 -12.07 -13.71 45.85
CA ASN A 681 -10.63 -13.53 46.10
C ASN A 681 -10.41 -13.64 47.63
N PRO A 682 -9.27 -14.16 48.12
CA PRO A 682 -8.05 -13.34 48.25
C PRO A 682 -6.70 -14.06 48.08
N THR A 683 -5.72 -13.30 47.55
CA THR A 683 -4.34 -12.99 48.01
C THR A 683 -3.50 -13.98 48.89
N PRO A 684 -2.16 -13.82 49.02
CA PRO A 684 -1.16 -14.72 48.43
C PRO A 684 -0.15 -15.30 49.45
N LEU A 685 0.92 -15.93 48.92
CA LEU A 685 2.22 -16.32 49.54
C LEU A 685 2.25 -17.63 50.34
N PRO A 686 3.42 -18.29 50.53
CA PRO A 686 4.71 -18.20 49.82
C PRO A 686 5.41 -19.58 49.58
N THR A 687 6.49 -19.53 48.77
CA THR A 687 7.76 -20.29 48.84
C THR A 687 7.81 -21.70 49.46
N ALA A 688 8.36 -22.68 48.73
CA ALA A 688 9.72 -23.20 48.95
C ALA A 688 9.95 -24.61 48.34
N LYS A 689 11.15 -24.74 47.75
CA LYS A 689 12.05 -25.92 47.73
C LYS A 689 11.64 -27.21 46.99
N GLU A 690 12.31 -27.37 45.85
CA GLU A 690 13.25 -28.45 45.52
C GLU A 690 13.11 -29.85 46.14
N SER A 691 13.20 -30.81 45.20
CA SER A 691 13.90 -32.11 45.27
C SER A 691 13.21 -33.27 45.98
N GLY A 692 13.24 -34.45 45.33
CA GLY A 692 12.93 -35.72 45.98
C GLY A 692 12.40 -36.79 45.05
N LEU A 693 13.30 -37.66 44.62
CA LEU A 693 13.09 -38.85 43.78
C LEU A 693 12.25 -39.96 44.47
N LEU A 694 11.74 -40.85 43.60
CA LEU A 694 11.54 -42.32 43.75
C LEU A 694 10.26 -42.90 44.39
N THR A 695 9.42 -43.43 43.47
CA THR A 695 8.87 -44.80 43.41
C THR A 695 8.10 -45.45 44.57
N GLY A 696 6.94 -46.00 44.21
CA GLY A 696 6.20 -47.07 44.91
C GLY A 696 4.69 -46.88 44.65
N GLN A 697 4.13 -47.54 43.63
CA GLN A 697 3.19 -48.69 43.75
C GLN A 697 1.98 -48.45 44.68
N ILE A 698 0.74 -48.85 44.44
CA ILE A 698 -0.09 -49.58 43.45
C ILE A 698 -1.54 -49.27 43.91
N LEU A 699 -2.55 -49.23 43.02
CA LEU A 699 -3.96 -49.68 43.24
C LEU A 699 -4.86 -49.31 42.02
N PRO A 700 -6.01 -49.97 41.79
CA PRO A 700 -6.20 -50.96 40.72
C PRO A 700 -7.27 -50.49 39.67
N PRO A 701 -7.64 -51.32 38.67
CA PRO A 701 -8.20 -50.85 37.41
C PRO A 701 -9.72 -50.64 37.47
N ALA A 702 -10.18 -49.55 36.86
CA ALA A 702 -11.60 -49.30 36.63
C ALA A 702 -12.06 -49.93 35.31
N LYS A 703 -12.87 -50.97 35.47
CA LYS A 703 -14.00 -51.45 34.64
C LYS A 703 -14.04 -51.06 33.15
N GLN A 704 -13.96 -52.11 32.34
CA GLN A 704 -14.50 -52.22 30.99
C GLN A 704 -15.93 -51.68 30.88
N ILE A 705 -16.18 -50.89 29.83
CA ILE A 705 -17.45 -50.89 29.12
C ILE A 705 -17.13 -51.32 27.68
N ASN A 706 -17.68 -52.48 27.33
CA ASN A 706 -17.58 -53.12 26.03
C ASN A 706 -18.35 -52.33 24.96
N GLY A 707 -17.71 -52.20 23.80
CA GLY A 707 -18.31 -51.71 22.56
C GLY A 707 -17.39 -52.00 21.37
N TYR A 708 -16.79 -53.20 21.33
CA TYR A 708 -16.05 -53.68 20.17
C TYR A 708 -17.05 -54.34 19.20
N GLN A 709 -17.23 -53.74 18.03
CA GLN A 709 -17.59 -54.52 16.85
C GLN A 709 -16.42 -55.45 16.52
N SER A 710 -16.69 -56.75 16.51
CA SER A 710 -15.74 -57.78 16.07
C SER A 710 -15.40 -57.58 14.59
N VAL A 711 -14.21 -57.04 14.32
CA VAL A 711 -13.60 -57.13 12.99
C VAL A 711 -13.21 -58.60 12.79
N SER A 712 -13.78 -59.26 11.78
CA SER A 712 -13.50 -60.67 11.52
C SER A 712 -12.00 -60.88 11.26
N ALA A 713 -11.48 -62.06 11.63
CA ALA A 713 -10.09 -62.43 11.34
C ALA A 713 -9.75 -62.30 9.84
N ASP A 714 -10.74 -62.51 8.97
CA ASP A 714 -10.62 -62.32 7.53
C ASP A 714 -10.41 -60.85 7.11
N ALA A 715 -11.04 -59.89 7.79
CA ALA A 715 -10.86 -58.46 7.49
C ALA A 715 -9.45 -57.97 7.88
N ALA A 716 -8.90 -58.44 9.01
CA ALA A 716 -7.54 -58.12 9.42
C ALA A 716 -6.48 -58.71 8.46
N ILE A 717 -6.70 -59.94 7.98
CA ILE A 717 -5.84 -60.59 6.97
C ILE A 717 -5.93 -59.85 5.62
N THR A 718 -7.13 -59.40 5.25
CA THR A 718 -7.37 -58.68 4.00
C THR A 718 -6.73 -57.29 4.01
N GLN A 719 -6.86 -56.54 5.10
CA GLN A 719 -6.24 -55.22 5.25
C GLN A 719 -4.71 -55.31 5.23
N SER A 720 -4.13 -56.32 5.90
CA SER A 720 -2.68 -56.57 5.89
C SER A 720 -2.15 -56.86 4.47
N ARG A 721 -2.87 -57.69 3.69
CA ARG A 721 -2.53 -57.94 2.27
C ARG A 721 -2.66 -56.68 1.40
N SER A 722 -3.65 -55.83 1.65
CA SER A 722 -3.83 -54.56 0.93
C SER A 722 -2.71 -53.57 1.23
N ILE A 723 -2.25 -53.48 2.49
CA ILE A 723 -1.10 -52.66 2.90
C ILE A 723 0.16 -53.11 2.18
N GLU A 724 0.49 -54.41 2.20
CA GLU A 724 1.67 -54.94 1.50
C GLU A 724 1.61 -54.66 -0.01
N LYS A 725 0.42 -54.77 -0.62
CA LYS A 725 0.21 -54.51 -2.04
C LYS A 725 0.44 -53.05 -2.40
N ILE A 726 0.01 -52.11 -1.55
CA ILE A 726 0.30 -50.69 -1.72
C ILE A 726 1.80 -50.44 -1.60
N GLN A 727 2.43 -50.92 -0.51
CA GLN A 727 3.86 -50.69 -0.22
C GLN A 727 4.80 -51.21 -1.32
N ARG A 728 4.47 -52.36 -1.92
CA ARG A 728 5.27 -52.95 -3.02
C ARG A 728 5.05 -52.28 -4.37
N SER A 729 4.00 -51.47 -4.52
CA SER A 729 3.67 -50.84 -5.80
C SER A 729 4.71 -49.77 -6.21
N VAL A 730 5.04 -49.73 -7.49
CA VAL A 730 5.91 -48.69 -8.07
C VAL A 730 5.29 -47.30 -7.86
N ARG A 731 3.97 -47.20 -7.99
CA ARG A 731 3.20 -45.96 -7.75
C ARG A 731 3.38 -45.43 -6.32
N PHE A 732 3.42 -46.31 -5.32
CA PHE A 732 3.62 -45.90 -3.93
C PHE A 732 5.06 -45.45 -3.66
N ARG A 733 6.06 -46.08 -4.27
CA ARG A 733 7.46 -45.61 -4.18
C ARG A 733 7.63 -44.23 -4.81
N VAL A 734 7.04 -43.99 -5.99
CA VAL A 734 7.05 -42.66 -6.63
C VAL A 734 6.31 -41.64 -5.77
N TYR A 735 5.10 -41.96 -5.30
CA TYR A 735 4.30 -41.09 -4.45
C TYR A 735 5.01 -40.74 -3.13
N SER A 736 5.53 -41.75 -2.42
CA SER A 736 6.21 -41.54 -1.13
C SER A 736 7.54 -40.79 -1.27
N THR A 737 8.23 -40.89 -2.42
CA THR A 737 9.47 -40.15 -2.69
C THR A 737 9.17 -38.69 -3.02
N LEU A 738 8.25 -38.43 -3.96
CA LEU A 738 7.89 -37.06 -4.36
C LEU A 738 7.17 -36.31 -3.23
N TYR A 739 6.26 -36.98 -2.54
CA TYR A 739 5.42 -36.36 -1.52
C TYR A 739 6.01 -36.43 -0.11
N GLY A 740 6.91 -37.38 0.15
CA GLY A 740 7.55 -37.55 1.46
C GLY A 740 8.30 -36.31 1.93
N ALA A 741 8.85 -35.50 1.01
CA ALA A 741 9.51 -34.23 1.33
C ALA A 741 8.59 -33.23 2.04
N PHE A 742 7.28 -33.27 1.75
CA PHE A 742 6.27 -32.36 2.28
C PHE A 742 5.59 -32.89 3.56
N LEU A 743 5.97 -34.07 4.04
CA LEU A 743 5.42 -34.69 5.25
C LEU A 743 6.36 -34.49 6.45
N THR A 744 5.77 -34.30 7.64
CA THR A 744 6.50 -34.34 8.91
C THR A 744 7.07 -35.73 9.19
N LYS A 745 8.08 -35.85 10.08
CA LYS A 745 8.70 -37.13 10.43
C LYS A 745 7.68 -38.18 10.88
N GLY A 746 6.70 -37.78 11.72
CA GLY A 746 5.63 -38.68 12.18
C GLY A 746 4.66 -39.09 11.07
N GLN A 747 4.34 -38.20 10.13
CA GLN A 747 3.50 -38.51 8.97
C GLN A 747 4.21 -39.44 7.98
N ARG A 748 5.53 -39.29 7.78
CA ARG A 748 6.31 -40.22 6.94
C ARG A 748 6.36 -41.62 7.54
N MET A 749 6.49 -41.75 8.86
CA MET A 749 6.43 -43.06 9.52
C MET A 749 5.05 -43.70 9.32
N ARG A 750 3.97 -42.96 9.59
CA ARG A 750 2.60 -43.47 9.39
C ARG A 750 2.32 -43.86 7.95
N LEU A 751 2.74 -43.05 6.96
CA LEU A 751 2.60 -43.40 5.55
C LEU A 751 3.34 -44.70 5.21
N LYS A 752 4.48 -44.98 5.84
CA LYS A 752 5.23 -46.22 5.64
C LYS A 752 4.60 -47.40 6.37
N GLU A 753 4.14 -47.23 7.60
CA GLU A 753 3.61 -48.29 8.46
C GLU A 753 2.19 -48.71 8.04
N ASP A 754 1.30 -47.74 7.86
CA ASP A 754 -0.09 -47.97 7.46
C ASP A 754 -0.54 -46.90 6.43
N PRO A 755 -0.23 -47.11 5.14
CA PRO A 755 -0.61 -46.18 4.09
C PRO A 755 -2.13 -46.06 3.93
N ILE A 756 -2.90 -47.10 4.28
CA ILE A 756 -4.37 -47.07 4.16
C ILE A 756 -4.95 -46.09 5.17
N ASP A 757 -4.60 -46.24 6.45
CA ASP A 757 -5.03 -45.30 7.50
C ASP A 757 -4.56 -43.87 7.20
N PHE A 758 -3.32 -43.73 6.71
CA PHE A 758 -2.78 -42.44 6.30
C PHE A 758 -3.63 -41.75 5.22
N PHE A 759 -4.01 -42.47 4.16
CA PHE A 759 -4.85 -41.92 3.09
C PHE A 759 -6.32 -41.73 3.50
N GLN A 760 -6.82 -42.49 4.46
CA GLN A 760 -8.18 -42.32 4.96
C GLN A 760 -8.35 -41.08 5.84
N ARG A 761 -7.34 -40.76 6.66
CA ARG A 761 -7.33 -39.59 7.58
C ARG A 761 -6.84 -38.30 6.94
N ALA A 762 -6.36 -38.37 5.71
CA ALA A 762 -5.84 -37.26 4.92
C ALA A 762 -6.87 -36.13 4.70
N ARG A 763 -6.62 -34.94 5.26
CA ARG A 763 -7.43 -33.72 5.03
C ARG A 763 -6.81 -32.74 4.01
N HIS A 764 -5.56 -32.95 3.60
CA HIS A 764 -4.83 -32.05 2.69
C HIS A 764 -5.01 -32.46 1.20
N PRO A 765 -5.08 -31.52 0.23
CA PRO A 765 -5.33 -31.83 -1.20
C PRO A 765 -4.37 -32.86 -1.78
N ALA A 766 -3.07 -32.74 -1.50
CA ALA A 766 -2.09 -33.65 -2.06
C ALA A 766 -2.06 -35.04 -1.37
N SER A 767 -2.65 -35.16 -0.17
CA SER A 767 -2.94 -36.47 0.44
C SER A 767 -4.24 -37.11 -0.07
N ARG A 768 -5.16 -36.33 -0.67
CA ARG A 768 -6.32 -36.86 -1.41
C ARG A 768 -5.91 -37.50 -2.74
N LEU A 769 -4.80 -37.04 -3.35
CA LEU A 769 -4.24 -37.67 -4.55
C LEU A 769 -3.84 -39.13 -4.29
N GLY A 770 -3.19 -39.41 -3.15
CA GLY A 770 -2.91 -40.79 -2.74
C GLY A 770 -4.17 -41.63 -2.56
N ARG A 771 -5.23 -41.07 -1.96
CA ARG A 771 -6.54 -41.73 -1.82
C ARG A 771 -7.19 -42.06 -3.18
N SER A 772 -7.02 -41.20 -4.17
CA SER A 772 -7.48 -41.45 -5.55
C SER A 772 -6.65 -42.53 -6.25
N ILE A 773 -5.31 -42.47 -6.13
CA ILE A 773 -4.38 -43.42 -6.78
C ILE A 773 -4.55 -44.85 -6.25
N PHE A 774 -4.81 -45.00 -4.94
CA PHE A 774 -4.93 -46.30 -4.26
C PHE A 774 -6.37 -46.64 -3.84
N ARG A 775 -7.37 -45.98 -4.45
CA ARG A 775 -8.80 -46.11 -4.07
C ARG A 775 -9.27 -47.56 -3.96
N LYS A 776 -8.94 -48.40 -4.94
CA LYS A 776 -9.30 -49.83 -4.98
C LYS A 776 -8.68 -50.66 -3.85
N GLN A 777 -7.56 -50.22 -3.28
CA GLN A 777 -6.88 -50.91 -2.18
C GLN A 777 -7.29 -50.34 -0.81
N ILE A 778 -7.94 -49.18 -0.78
CA ILE A 778 -8.41 -48.49 0.43
C ILE A 778 -9.88 -48.82 0.74
N GLU A 779 -10.68 -49.15 -0.29
CA GLU A 779 -12.10 -49.51 -0.20
C GLU A 779 -12.34 -51.01 0.11
N VAL A 780 -11.27 -51.80 0.27
CA VAL A 780 -11.24 -53.24 0.61
C VAL A 780 -10.75 -53.41 2.03
#